data_AF-A0AAC8XQH8-F1
#
_entry.id   AF-A0AAC8XQH8-F1
#
_cell.length_a   1.000
_cell.length_b   1.000
_cell.length_c   1.000
_cell.angle_alpha   90.00
_cell.angle_beta   90.00
_cell.angle_gamma   90.00
#
_symmetry.space_group_name_H-M   'P 1'
#
loop_
_entity.id
_entity.type
_entity.pdbx_description
1 polymer ?
#
loop_
_entity_poly.entity_id
_entity_poly.type
_entity_poly.pdbx_seq_one_letter_code
_entity_poly.pdbx_strand_id
1 'polypeptide(L)'
;MNQYHLWRIGLFGLMNHVVKTCTCGMVVMACLLINYSKATAQEHLDANLVHNALKEAANTEVAFIADVHLHDIYAAPATLAFGHGSQDVTSFDANTLGMSSQKSGSANQFPKDPETQAPLLMRSMQSQLTSTRLFNENYFAFRAALDDIADRGIKLVALPGDFSDDGQPANVKALARILDEYHTRYGMRFFAITGNHDPVRPFTRPGGKPDFLTAKGNEAAIYSPDHIRCINNRAWHCMDDIREWGYREIMQTLKNHGFSANTQDLLYETPFDSIEYENRGWQWCDEASCIFMPDASYLVEPIKDVWLLAIDANVYIPKGQYADGNFKGSGNAGYNALLTYKPALLRWITTIVKRAKANNKRLIAFSHFPMADFYDNTQSQLESLFGKSSNQLKRMPLPTTTEALDETGLKLHMAGHMHLYDVAPPENPTGLVNIQVPSLAAYQPGYSVVTLLPDQHAKVETIIQREVEDFDRLFPIYYKEWQYRQRGGQTLWNKDILTSPHYLEFTEHHLKEVVRQRYVENEWPNALSTYIKNHTIGDVINQSPCPDLTKDLPVEITSQPALVLAYDYYKLRNAGAFADISGREKWYISGFNENRLTGCSLPIANDLQRLLIGFLSLLHNAALAIDRTEVTVKGV
;
A
#
# COMPACT_ATOMS: atom_id res chain seq x y z
N MET A 1 -54.82 -1.85 -36.84
CA MET A 1 -56.06 -1.35 -36.22
C MET A 1 -55.69 -0.20 -35.29
N ASN A 2 -56.48 0.89 -35.30
CA ASN A 2 -56.48 2.10 -34.42
C ASN A 2 -55.11 2.78 -34.10
N GLN A 3 -54.86 4.07 -34.37
CA GLN A 3 -55.54 5.32 -33.90
C GLN A 3 -55.38 5.52 -32.37
N TYR A 4 -54.92 6.65 -31.79
CA TYR A 4 -54.76 8.09 -32.17
C TYR A 4 -53.68 8.77 -31.25
N HIS A 5 -53.19 10.03 -31.31
CA HIS A 5 -53.26 11.21 -32.22
C HIS A 5 -52.20 12.32 -31.84
N LEU A 6 -51.68 13.08 -32.82
CA LEU A 6 -51.43 14.56 -32.84
C LEU A 6 -50.45 15.26 -31.84
N TRP A 7 -49.95 16.51 -31.98
CA TRP A 7 -49.88 17.59 -33.03
C TRP A 7 -48.41 18.13 -33.03
N ARG A 8 -47.66 18.25 -34.15
CA ARG A 8 -47.45 19.46 -35.01
C ARG A 8 -47.20 20.79 -34.25
N ILE A 9 -46.04 21.47 -34.37
CA ILE A 9 -45.38 22.15 -35.52
C ILE A 9 -46.12 23.40 -36.04
N GLY A 10 -45.45 24.56 -36.06
CA GLY A 10 -45.84 25.77 -36.80
C GLY A 10 -44.85 26.94 -36.61
N LEU A 11 -44.41 27.59 -37.71
CA LEU A 11 -43.48 28.73 -37.70
C LEU A 11 -43.76 29.65 -38.91
N PHE A 12 -43.60 30.96 -38.73
CA PHE A 12 -43.76 32.07 -39.70
C PHE A 12 -45.18 32.41 -40.23
N GLY A 13 -45.45 33.72 -40.26
CA GLY A 13 -46.59 34.38 -40.90
C GLY A 13 -46.61 35.88 -40.53
N LEU A 14 -46.55 36.79 -41.51
CA LEU A 14 -46.52 38.25 -41.29
C LEU A 14 -47.93 38.86 -41.31
N MET A 15 -48.18 39.94 -40.56
CA MET A 15 -48.49 41.28 -41.14
C MET A 15 -48.67 42.41 -40.09
N ASN A 16 -48.63 43.65 -40.57
CA ASN A 16 -48.37 44.93 -39.88
C ASN A 16 -49.47 45.51 -38.96
N HIS A 17 -49.05 46.54 -38.20
CA HIS A 17 -49.82 47.57 -37.47
C HIS A 17 -50.47 47.11 -36.15
N VAL A 18 -50.60 47.94 -35.10
CA VAL A 18 -50.55 49.42 -34.98
C VAL A 18 -49.58 49.89 -33.88
N VAL A 19 -48.99 51.09 -34.04
CA VAL A 19 -48.15 51.74 -33.02
C VAL A 19 -49.00 52.44 -31.95
N LYS A 20 -48.75 52.17 -30.66
CA LYS A 20 -49.07 53.10 -29.55
C LYS A 20 -48.24 52.86 -28.28
N THR A 21 -47.25 53.73 -28.08
CA THR A 21 -46.78 54.27 -26.77
C THR A 21 -46.79 53.37 -25.52
N CYS A 22 -45.60 52.91 -25.09
CA CYS A 22 -45.27 52.81 -23.66
C CYS A 22 -43.75 52.91 -23.43
N THR A 23 -43.29 54.02 -22.85
CA THR A 23 -41.86 54.35 -22.64
C THR A 23 -41.26 53.69 -21.39
N CYS A 24 -41.54 52.40 -21.17
CA CYS A 24 -41.02 51.62 -20.03
C CYS A 24 -40.08 50.48 -20.44
N GLY A 25 -40.16 50.00 -21.69
CA GLY A 25 -39.43 48.81 -22.14
C GLY A 25 -37.90 48.95 -22.17
N MET A 26 -37.36 50.13 -22.50
CA MET A 26 -35.91 50.33 -22.65
C MET A 26 -35.14 50.17 -21.33
N VAL A 27 -35.71 50.56 -20.19
CA VAL A 27 -35.03 50.43 -18.88
C VAL A 27 -34.98 48.96 -18.46
N VAL A 28 -36.07 48.22 -18.63
CA VAL A 28 -36.11 46.77 -18.31
C VAL A 28 -35.16 46.00 -19.24
N MET A 29 -35.13 46.32 -20.53
CA MET A 29 -34.23 45.67 -21.48
C MET A 29 -32.75 46.03 -21.22
N ALA A 30 -32.45 47.26 -20.81
CA ALA A 30 -31.11 47.65 -20.36
C ALA A 30 -30.69 46.92 -19.09
N CYS A 31 -31.55 46.82 -18.08
CA CYS A 31 -31.25 46.05 -16.85
C CYS A 31 -31.08 44.55 -17.13
N LEU A 32 -31.86 43.96 -18.04
CA LEU A 32 -31.68 42.58 -18.49
C LEU A 32 -30.36 42.40 -19.24
N LEU A 33 -30.00 43.30 -20.16
CA LEU A 33 -28.72 43.24 -20.87
C LEU A 33 -27.52 43.49 -19.96
N ILE A 34 -27.65 44.35 -18.94
CA ILE A 34 -26.61 44.58 -17.92
C ILE A 34 -26.46 43.34 -17.02
N ASN A 35 -27.55 42.70 -16.61
CA ASN A 35 -27.48 41.48 -15.81
C ASN A 35 -26.98 40.28 -16.63
N TYR A 36 -27.36 40.15 -17.90
CA TYR A 36 -26.89 39.10 -18.78
C TYR A 36 -25.40 39.28 -19.15
N SER A 37 -24.96 40.51 -19.44
CA SER A 37 -23.54 40.81 -19.66
C SER A 37 -22.70 40.73 -18.38
N LYS A 38 -23.27 41.00 -17.20
CA LYS A 38 -22.62 40.66 -15.92
C LYS A 38 -22.53 39.17 -15.70
N ALA A 39 -23.58 38.40 -16.00
CA ALA A 39 -23.55 36.94 -15.89
C ALA A 39 -22.49 36.34 -16.83
N THR A 40 -22.48 36.70 -18.11
CA THR A 40 -21.47 36.17 -19.05
C THR A 40 -20.06 36.73 -18.79
N ALA A 41 -19.92 37.97 -18.29
CA ALA A 41 -18.62 38.47 -17.85
C ALA A 41 -18.12 37.78 -16.58
N GLN A 42 -19.02 37.40 -15.66
CA GLN A 42 -18.69 36.58 -14.48
C GLN A 42 -18.31 35.16 -14.91
N GLU A 43 -19.11 34.49 -15.75
CA GLU A 43 -18.78 33.17 -16.33
C GLU A 43 -17.45 33.20 -17.09
N HIS A 44 -17.15 34.27 -17.83
CA HIS A 44 -15.84 34.43 -18.48
C HIS A 44 -14.71 34.77 -17.51
N LEU A 45 -14.93 35.53 -16.42
CA LEU A 45 -13.91 35.72 -15.38
C LEU A 45 -13.63 34.40 -14.66
N ASP A 46 -14.68 33.69 -14.24
CA ASP A 46 -14.60 32.42 -13.53
C ASP A 46 -13.94 31.36 -14.41
N ALA A 47 -14.30 31.25 -15.69
CA ALA A 47 -13.63 30.36 -16.64
C ALA A 47 -12.14 30.72 -16.85
N ASN A 48 -11.78 32.01 -16.88
CA ASN A 48 -10.37 32.42 -16.97
C ASN A 48 -9.61 32.18 -15.65
N LEU A 49 -10.25 32.36 -14.50
CA LEU A 49 -9.68 32.06 -13.18
C LEU A 49 -9.43 30.55 -13.03
N VAL A 50 -10.40 29.72 -13.42
CA VAL A 50 -10.26 28.25 -13.51
C VAL A 50 -9.13 27.88 -14.47
N HIS A 51 -9.10 28.45 -15.67
CA HIS A 51 -8.06 28.15 -16.66
C HIS A 51 -6.64 28.57 -16.21
N ASN A 52 -6.51 29.61 -15.39
CA ASN A 52 -5.23 30.04 -14.84
C ASN A 52 -4.83 29.21 -13.60
N ALA A 53 -5.77 28.87 -12.72
CA ALA A 53 -5.55 27.93 -11.60
C ALA A 53 -5.06 26.55 -12.10
N LEU A 54 -5.72 26.03 -13.14
CA LEU A 54 -5.31 24.78 -13.80
C LEU A 54 -3.93 24.86 -14.45
N LYS A 55 -3.41 26.05 -14.77
CA LYS A 55 -2.05 26.25 -15.29
C LYS A 55 -0.98 26.30 -14.21
N GLU A 56 -1.31 26.79 -13.01
CA GLU A 56 -0.37 26.80 -11.87
C GLU A 56 -0.24 25.40 -11.24
N ALA A 57 -1.31 24.61 -11.22
CA ALA A 57 -1.28 23.21 -10.77
C ALA A 57 -0.79 22.21 -11.85
N ALA A 58 -0.77 22.60 -13.14
CA ALA A 58 -0.34 21.72 -14.23
C ALA A 58 1.15 21.36 -14.15
N ASN A 59 1.45 20.10 -14.47
CA ASN A 59 2.77 19.48 -14.33
C ASN A 59 3.28 19.42 -12.87
N THR A 60 2.40 19.58 -11.88
CA THR A 60 2.71 19.16 -10.51
C THR A 60 2.82 17.63 -10.48
N GLU A 61 3.88 17.13 -9.86
CA GLU A 61 4.11 15.71 -9.66
C GLU A 61 4.16 15.38 -8.16
N VAL A 62 3.46 14.30 -7.80
CA VAL A 62 3.43 13.76 -6.44
C VAL A 62 3.81 12.29 -6.50
N ALA A 63 4.90 11.93 -5.84
CA ALA A 63 5.31 10.53 -5.70
C ALA A 63 4.59 9.87 -4.52
N PHE A 64 4.27 8.58 -4.63
CA PHE A 64 3.63 7.76 -3.62
C PHE A 64 4.47 6.52 -3.38
N ILE A 65 4.97 6.34 -2.17
CA ILE A 65 5.77 5.18 -1.75
C ILE A 65 5.01 4.46 -0.62
N ALA A 66 4.33 3.37 -0.95
CA ALA A 66 3.58 2.57 0.02
C ALA A 66 4.39 1.38 0.52
N ASP A 67 3.99 0.82 1.67
CA ASP A 67 4.52 -0.45 2.19
C ASP A 67 6.06 -0.49 2.19
N VAL A 68 6.69 0.59 2.69
CA VAL A 68 8.16 0.69 2.80
C VAL A 68 8.70 -0.33 3.80
N HIS A 69 7.95 -0.55 4.89
CA HIS A 69 8.29 -1.42 6.01
C HIS A 69 9.73 -1.19 6.50
N LEU A 70 10.10 0.08 6.72
CA LEU A 70 11.47 0.44 7.07
C LEU A 70 11.90 -0.28 8.35
N HIS A 71 13.08 -0.88 8.30
CA HIS A 71 13.78 -1.46 9.43
C HIS A 71 15.15 -0.80 9.55
N ASP A 72 15.43 -0.18 10.70
CA ASP A 72 16.74 0.41 10.97
C ASP A 72 17.73 -0.70 11.33
N ILE A 73 18.32 -1.29 10.29
CA ILE A 73 19.37 -2.31 10.45
C ILE A 73 20.58 -1.79 11.23
N TYR A 74 20.77 -0.47 11.39
CA TYR A 74 21.85 0.12 12.19
C TYR A 74 21.45 0.43 13.65
N ALA A 75 20.20 0.16 14.05
CA ALA A 75 19.72 0.37 15.43
C ALA A 75 20.20 -0.68 16.46
N ALA A 76 21.21 -1.50 16.13
CA ALA A 76 21.82 -2.38 17.12
C ALA A 76 22.53 -1.56 18.20
N PRO A 77 22.41 -1.92 19.49
CA PRO A 77 23.04 -1.18 20.59
C PRO A 77 24.56 -1.05 20.43
N ALA A 78 25.00 0.14 20.03
CA ALA A 78 26.40 0.50 19.96
C ALA A 78 27.01 0.44 21.38
N THR A 79 28.06 -0.36 21.55
CA THR A 79 28.79 -0.38 22.82
C THR A 79 29.63 0.89 22.95
N LEU A 80 29.21 1.77 23.85
CA LEU A 80 30.04 2.87 24.34
C LEU A 80 31.28 2.31 25.03
N ALA A 81 32.37 2.17 24.27
CA ALA A 81 33.71 2.15 24.79
C ALA A 81 34.03 3.57 25.30
N PHE A 82 33.68 3.85 26.57
CA PHE A 82 33.96 5.14 27.20
C PHE A 82 35.47 5.43 27.20
N GLY A 83 35.90 6.33 26.31
CA GLY A 83 37.30 6.70 26.10
C GLY A 83 37.46 8.03 25.39
N HIS A 84 37.42 9.12 26.16
CA HIS A 84 37.75 10.50 25.76
C HIS A 84 36.94 11.16 24.61
N GLY A 85 35.82 11.78 24.98
CA GLY A 85 35.83 13.24 25.18
C GLY A 85 35.63 14.18 23.98
N SER A 86 34.37 14.55 23.73
CA SER A 86 33.96 15.91 23.33
C SER A 86 32.69 16.29 24.12
N GLN A 87 32.42 17.58 24.33
CA GLN A 87 31.32 18.06 25.18
C GLN A 87 30.07 18.49 24.37
N ASP A 88 29.03 18.88 25.11
CA ASP A 88 27.84 19.67 24.69
C ASP A 88 26.77 18.92 23.86
N VAL A 89 25.43 19.16 23.97
CA VAL A 89 24.56 19.97 24.89
C VAL A 89 23.09 19.51 24.63
N THR A 90 22.11 19.41 25.54
CA THR A 90 22.00 19.35 27.02
C THR A 90 20.70 18.62 27.44
N SER A 91 20.70 17.98 28.62
CA SER A 91 19.57 17.74 29.56
C SER A 91 18.12 17.49 29.07
N PHE A 92 17.59 16.33 29.44
CA PHE A 92 16.25 16.21 30.05
C PHE A 92 16.35 15.27 31.27
N ASP A 93 15.69 15.60 32.38
CA ASP A 93 15.90 14.92 33.66
C ASP A 93 15.22 13.54 33.74
N ALA A 94 16.01 12.51 34.04
CA ALA A 94 15.54 11.15 34.33
C ALA A 94 16.07 10.70 35.70
N ASN A 95 15.20 10.67 36.72
CA ASN A 95 15.66 10.48 38.11
C ASN A 95 14.73 9.61 38.98
N THR A 96 14.57 8.32 38.63
CA THR A 96 14.24 7.25 39.59
C THR A 96 14.74 5.87 39.12
N LEU A 97 15.91 5.48 39.62
CA LEU A 97 16.27 4.15 40.17
C LEU A 97 15.63 2.86 39.60
N GLY A 98 16.49 1.91 39.17
CA GLY A 98 16.40 0.55 39.72
C GLY A 98 16.58 -0.66 38.78
N MET A 99 17.82 -1.17 38.69
CA MET A 99 18.18 -2.52 38.17
C MET A 99 17.96 -2.74 36.64
N SER A 100 18.72 -3.58 35.93
CA SER A 100 19.74 -4.56 36.35
C SER A 100 21.04 -4.47 35.51
N SER A 101 22.09 -5.17 35.93
CA SER A 101 23.41 -5.12 35.32
C SER A 101 23.47 -5.79 33.94
N GLN A 102 23.69 -5.01 32.88
CA GLN A 102 24.12 -5.55 31.58
C GLN A 102 25.49 -6.25 31.74
N LYS A 103 25.62 -7.47 31.19
CA LYS A 103 26.92 -8.15 31.10
C LYS A 103 27.80 -7.44 30.07
N SER A 104 28.96 -6.95 30.51
CA SER A 104 29.95 -6.30 29.65
C SER A 104 30.51 -7.26 28.59
N GLY A 105 29.93 -7.22 27.38
CA GLY A 105 30.36 -8.10 26.27
C GLY A 105 29.43 -8.14 25.05
N SER A 106 28.55 -7.17 24.84
CA SER A 106 27.53 -7.17 23.76
C SER A 106 28.08 -6.89 22.36
N ALA A 107 29.21 -6.19 22.22
CA ALA A 107 29.78 -5.74 20.94
C ALA A 107 30.03 -6.85 19.90
N ASN A 108 30.26 -8.08 20.36
CA ASN A 108 30.57 -9.25 19.52
C ASN A 108 29.38 -10.22 19.41
N GLN A 109 28.16 -9.77 19.72
CA GLN A 109 26.96 -10.60 19.76
C GLN A 109 26.01 -10.35 18.58
N PHE A 110 25.91 -9.11 18.11
CA PHE A 110 25.21 -8.74 16.88
C PHE A 110 26.07 -8.99 15.63
N PRO A 111 25.47 -9.24 14.46
CA PRO A 111 26.15 -9.12 13.16
C PRO A 111 26.85 -7.76 13.03
N LYS A 112 27.78 -7.67 12.07
CA LYS A 112 28.44 -6.43 11.70
C LYS A 112 28.36 -6.23 10.20
N ASP A 113 28.13 -4.98 9.81
CA ASP A 113 28.20 -4.52 8.43
C ASP A 113 29.59 -4.86 7.84
N PRO A 114 29.68 -5.47 6.64
CA PRO A 114 30.97 -5.93 6.13
C PRO A 114 32.02 -4.83 5.94
N GLU A 115 31.60 -3.59 5.63
CA GLU A 115 32.54 -2.50 5.34
C GLU A 115 32.79 -1.61 6.56
N THR A 116 31.73 -1.02 7.14
CA THR A 116 31.83 -0.05 8.23
C THR A 116 32.11 -0.72 9.59
N GLN A 117 31.91 -2.04 9.70
CA GLN A 117 31.96 -2.81 10.94
C GLN A 117 30.98 -2.35 12.03
N ALA A 118 30.01 -1.50 11.68
CA ALA A 118 28.91 -1.11 12.55
C ALA A 118 28.09 -2.36 12.97
N PRO A 119 27.62 -2.45 14.23
CA PRO A 119 26.75 -3.55 14.64
C PRO A 119 25.40 -3.43 13.91
N LEU A 120 24.83 -4.55 13.51
CA LEU A 120 23.55 -4.60 12.77
C LEU A 120 22.45 -5.34 13.53
N LEU A 121 21.24 -4.79 13.49
CA LEU A 121 20.00 -5.36 14.01
C LEU A 121 19.21 -5.93 12.83
N MET A 122 19.50 -7.16 12.44
CA MET A 122 18.88 -7.80 11.26
C MET A 122 17.88 -8.88 11.66
N ARG A 123 16.84 -9.10 10.84
CA ARG A 123 15.98 -10.30 10.86
C ARG A 123 16.62 -11.43 10.02
N SER A 124 16.29 -12.69 10.29
CA SER A 124 16.85 -13.83 9.54
C SER A 124 16.32 -13.91 8.10
N MET A 125 17.14 -14.43 7.17
CA MET A 125 16.74 -14.72 5.80
C MET A 125 15.58 -15.71 5.77
N GLN A 126 15.59 -16.74 6.62
CA GLN A 126 14.45 -17.67 6.75
C GLN A 126 13.12 -16.96 7.10
N SER A 127 13.17 -15.93 7.95
CA SER A 127 11.99 -15.11 8.26
C SER A 127 11.59 -14.20 7.10
N GLN A 128 12.53 -13.65 6.33
CA GLN A 128 12.21 -12.93 5.09
C GLN A 128 11.45 -13.85 4.12
N LEU A 129 12.02 -15.03 3.82
CA LEU A 129 11.52 -16.01 2.86
C LEU A 129 10.23 -16.75 3.28
N THR A 130 9.64 -16.40 4.44
CA THR A 130 8.32 -16.88 4.90
C THR A 130 7.33 -15.74 5.21
N SER A 131 7.79 -14.49 5.14
CA SER A 131 6.99 -13.27 5.22
C SER A 131 6.29 -12.99 3.88
N THR A 132 5.43 -11.96 3.82
CA THR A 132 4.98 -11.36 2.53
C THR A 132 5.82 -10.15 2.12
N ARG A 133 6.92 -9.91 2.84
CA ARG A 133 7.84 -8.79 2.64
C ARG A 133 9.22 -9.09 3.22
N LEU A 134 10.23 -8.53 2.59
CA LEU A 134 11.56 -8.35 3.14
C LEU A 134 11.50 -7.48 4.41
N PHE A 135 12.56 -7.58 5.22
CA PHE A 135 12.75 -6.80 6.44
C PHE A 135 13.97 -5.89 6.33
N ASN A 136 15.12 -6.40 5.87
CA ASN A 136 16.40 -5.71 6.03
C ASN A 136 16.76 -4.81 4.83
N GLU A 137 16.55 -5.30 3.60
CA GLU A 137 16.95 -4.60 2.37
C GLU A 137 16.13 -3.32 2.12
N ASN A 138 14.97 -3.22 2.75
CA ASN A 138 14.06 -2.07 2.75
C ASN A 138 14.79 -0.75 3.08
N TYR A 139 15.84 -0.80 3.92
CA TYR A 139 16.67 0.36 4.24
C TYR A 139 17.34 0.98 3.00
N PHE A 140 17.88 0.13 2.12
CA PHE A 140 18.54 0.55 0.88
C PHE A 140 17.50 0.88 -0.19
N ALA A 141 16.48 0.03 -0.35
CA ALA A 141 15.44 0.22 -1.35
C ALA A 141 14.67 1.54 -1.18
N PHE A 142 14.41 1.95 0.07
CA PHE A 142 13.77 3.22 0.37
C PHE A 142 14.63 4.43 0.00
N ARG A 143 15.94 4.39 0.27
CA ARG A 143 16.87 5.44 -0.16
C ARG A 143 16.97 5.51 -1.68
N ALA A 144 17.17 4.38 -2.35
CA ALA A 144 17.25 4.33 -3.81
C ALA A 144 15.99 4.86 -4.52
N ALA A 145 14.80 4.63 -3.95
CA ALA A 145 13.55 5.23 -4.46
C ALA A 145 13.51 6.75 -4.21
N LEU A 146 13.93 7.22 -3.02
CA LEU A 146 14.01 8.66 -2.74
C LEU A 146 15.06 9.38 -3.59
N ASP A 147 16.18 8.74 -3.94
CA ASP A 147 17.19 9.29 -4.85
C ASP A 147 16.69 9.35 -6.31
N ASP A 148 15.99 8.33 -6.83
CA ASP A 148 15.35 8.39 -8.16
C ASP A 148 14.24 9.48 -8.23
N ILE A 149 13.46 9.65 -7.15
CA ILE A 149 12.50 10.77 -7.00
C ILE A 149 13.23 12.13 -6.95
N ALA A 150 14.42 12.19 -6.35
CA ALA A 150 15.23 13.40 -6.26
C ALA A 150 15.80 13.82 -7.62
N ASP A 151 16.33 12.86 -8.39
CA ASP A 151 16.90 13.05 -9.73
C ASP A 151 15.83 13.40 -10.77
N ARG A 152 14.60 12.88 -10.62
CA ARG A 152 13.41 13.36 -11.36
C ARG A 152 13.00 14.79 -10.98
N GLY A 153 13.52 15.33 -9.87
CA GLY A 153 13.22 16.67 -9.38
C GLY A 153 11.89 16.79 -8.61
N ILE A 154 11.19 15.69 -8.35
CA ILE A 154 9.89 15.68 -7.67
C ILE A 154 10.05 16.17 -6.23
N LYS A 155 9.11 17.00 -5.75
CA LYS A 155 9.18 17.65 -4.42
C LYS A 155 8.07 17.28 -3.45
N LEU A 156 6.97 16.67 -3.92
CA LEU A 156 5.87 16.23 -3.05
C LEU A 156 5.90 14.70 -3.01
N VAL A 157 6.03 14.12 -1.82
CA VAL A 157 6.12 12.66 -1.62
C VAL A 157 5.16 12.23 -0.52
N ALA A 158 4.21 11.37 -0.84
CA ALA A 158 3.26 10.80 0.11
C ALA A 158 3.67 9.35 0.47
N LEU A 159 3.36 8.94 1.70
CA LEU A 159 3.59 7.59 2.20
C LEU A 159 2.25 6.96 2.61
N PRO A 160 1.61 6.13 1.76
CA PRO A 160 0.34 5.43 2.03
C PRO A 160 0.44 4.30 3.09
N GLY A 161 0.98 4.61 4.26
CA GLY A 161 1.09 3.67 5.38
C GLY A 161 2.10 2.54 5.19
N ASP A 162 2.28 1.81 6.30
CA ASP A 162 3.30 0.77 6.48
C ASP A 162 4.69 1.28 6.12
N PHE A 163 5.00 2.47 6.65
CA PHE A 163 6.33 3.06 6.52
C PHE A 163 7.35 2.40 7.47
N SER A 164 6.90 1.59 8.43
CA SER A 164 7.73 0.89 9.44
C SER A 164 7.30 -0.58 9.66
N ASP A 165 8.23 -1.43 10.14
CA ASP A 165 8.02 -2.89 10.29
C ASP A 165 6.91 -3.30 11.30
N ASP A 166 6.87 -2.73 12.50
CA ASP A 166 5.81 -2.86 13.52
C ASP A 166 5.82 -1.63 14.46
N GLY A 167 5.97 -0.41 13.90
CA GLY A 167 5.96 0.84 14.66
C GLY A 167 7.11 1.01 15.65
N GLN A 168 8.23 0.31 15.45
CA GLN A 168 9.27 0.28 16.48
C GLN A 168 9.98 1.63 16.61
N PRO A 169 10.31 2.08 17.84
CA PRO A 169 10.99 3.36 18.05
C PRO A 169 12.27 3.51 17.23
N ALA A 170 13.05 2.44 17.04
CA ALA A 170 14.19 2.43 16.12
C ALA A 170 13.80 2.88 14.70
N ASN A 171 12.82 2.19 14.12
CA ASN A 171 12.41 2.31 12.74
C ASN A 171 11.70 3.65 12.46
N VAL A 172 10.82 4.10 13.36
CA VAL A 172 10.10 5.38 13.23
C VAL A 172 11.05 6.58 13.40
N LYS A 173 12.02 6.51 14.32
CA LYS A 173 13.09 7.52 14.43
C LYS A 173 14.01 7.50 13.22
N ALA A 174 14.27 6.33 12.60
CA ALA A 174 15.10 6.23 11.41
C ALA A 174 14.43 6.84 10.18
N LEU A 175 13.13 6.58 10.02
CA LEU A 175 12.32 7.22 8.99
C LEU A 175 12.39 8.75 9.12
N ALA A 176 12.12 9.31 10.30
CA ALA A 176 12.22 10.75 10.53
C ALA A 176 13.60 11.32 10.11
N ARG A 177 14.71 10.68 10.51
CA ARG A 177 16.07 11.09 10.11
C ARG A 177 16.27 11.06 8.59
N ILE A 178 15.76 10.06 7.90
CA ILE A 178 15.85 9.95 6.43
C ILE A 178 14.99 11.05 5.78
N LEU A 179 13.74 11.25 6.23
CA LEU A 179 12.86 12.26 5.66
C LEU A 179 13.39 13.69 5.87
N ASP A 180 13.95 14.00 7.05
CA ASP A 180 14.65 15.27 7.30
C ASP A 180 15.92 15.42 6.42
N GLU A 181 16.63 14.34 6.13
CA GLU A 181 17.81 14.35 5.24
C GLU A 181 17.43 14.73 3.80
N TYR A 182 16.43 14.06 3.20
CA TYR A 182 15.97 14.36 1.83
C TYR A 182 15.22 15.70 1.74
N HIS A 183 14.53 16.13 2.80
CA HIS A 183 14.02 17.49 2.92
C HIS A 183 15.17 18.51 2.82
N THR A 184 16.23 18.32 3.62
CA THR A 184 17.38 19.24 3.68
C THR A 184 18.21 19.23 2.39
N ARG A 185 18.46 18.06 1.80
CA ARG A 185 19.27 17.89 0.58
C ARG A 185 18.56 18.36 -0.69
N TYR A 186 17.26 18.07 -0.82
CA TYR A 186 16.55 18.16 -2.10
C TYR A 186 15.29 19.04 -2.08
N GLY A 187 14.91 19.59 -0.93
CA GLY A 187 13.69 20.39 -0.76
C GLY A 187 12.40 19.56 -0.82
N MET A 188 12.47 18.25 -0.58
CA MET A 188 11.28 17.38 -0.57
C MET A 188 10.34 17.70 0.61
N ARG A 189 9.04 17.50 0.40
CA ARG A 189 7.99 17.61 1.41
C ARG A 189 7.27 16.27 1.51
N PHE A 190 7.14 15.77 2.75
CA PHE A 190 6.64 14.42 3.02
C PHE A 190 5.26 14.44 3.68
N PHE A 191 4.38 13.57 3.21
CA PHE A 191 2.98 13.46 3.64
C PHE A 191 2.66 12.01 3.99
N ALA A 192 2.96 11.61 5.22
CA ALA A 192 2.69 10.26 5.72
C ALA A 192 1.24 10.12 6.21
N ILE A 193 0.72 8.90 6.08
CA ILE A 193 -0.47 8.42 6.80
C ILE A 193 -0.17 7.05 7.39
N THR A 194 -0.88 6.62 8.43
CA THR A 194 -0.57 5.38 9.14
C THR A 194 -1.16 4.14 8.46
N GLY A 195 -0.35 3.08 8.32
CA GLY A 195 -0.81 1.73 7.95
C GLY A 195 -1.03 0.81 9.16
N ASN A 196 -1.19 -0.50 8.92
CA ASN A 196 -1.43 -1.48 9.98
C ASN A 196 -0.17 -1.99 10.69
N HIS A 197 1.01 -1.73 10.13
CA HIS A 197 2.33 -1.99 10.70
C HIS A 197 2.98 -0.74 11.30
N ASP A 198 2.40 0.45 11.13
CA ASP A 198 2.84 1.64 11.87
C ASP A 198 2.33 1.58 13.32
N PRO A 199 1.16 2.11 13.74
CA PRO A 199 0.59 1.69 15.02
C PRO A 199 0.00 0.28 14.88
N VAL A 200 0.77 -0.79 15.08
CA VAL A 200 0.21 -2.16 15.10
C VAL A 200 -0.92 -2.31 16.12
N ARG A 201 -0.97 -1.46 17.14
CA ARG A 201 -2.10 -1.21 18.06
C ARG A 201 -2.19 0.30 18.33
N PRO A 202 -3.36 0.83 18.75
CA PRO A 202 -3.53 2.29 18.84
C PRO A 202 -2.70 2.94 19.95
N PHE A 203 -2.28 2.16 20.95
CA PHE A 203 -1.46 2.60 22.09
C PHE A 203 -0.21 1.73 22.21
N THR A 204 0.89 2.34 22.67
CA THR A 204 2.19 1.68 22.86
C THR A 204 2.09 0.44 23.74
N ARG A 205 2.78 -0.62 23.33
CA ARG A 205 2.77 -1.91 24.04
C ARG A 205 4.14 -2.62 23.99
N PRO A 206 4.36 -3.61 24.87
CA PRO A 206 5.58 -4.41 24.84
C PRO A 206 5.66 -5.25 23.55
N GLY A 207 6.68 -4.97 22.74
CA GLY A 207 6.97 -5.58 21.44
C GLY A 207 8.25 -6.44 21.39
N GLY A 208 8.52 -7.00 20.20
CA GLY A 208 9.72 -7.75 19.86
C GLY A 208 9.47 -9.06 19.08
N LYS A 209 10.55 -9.71 18.61
CA LYS A 209 10.50 -10.88 17.71
C LYS A 209 11.56 -11.95 18.10
N PRO A 210 11.36 -13.24 17.73
CA PRO A 210 12.24 -14.34 18.13
C PRO A 210 13.45 -14.58 17.22
N ASP A 211 13.55 -13.83 16.11
CA ASP A 211 14.19 -14.23 14.86
C ASP A 211 15.19 -13.17 14.31
N PHE A 212 15.80 -12.38 15.19
CA PHE A 212 16.91 -11.52 14.83
C PHE A 212 18.20 -12.33 14.67
N LEU A 213 19.11 -11.92 13.79
CA LEU A 213 20.40 -12.60 13.63
C LEU A 213 21.41 -12.19 14.71
N THR A 214 22.25 -13.14 15.07
CA THR A 214 23.46 -12.94 15.87
C THR A 214 24.72 -12.96 15.00
N ALA A 215 25.85 -12.53 15.54
CA ALA A 215 27.18 -12.61 14.91
C ALA A 215 27.54 -14.02 14.38
N LYS A 216 26.92 -15.07 14.93
CA LYS A 216 27.15 -16.49 14.59
C LYS A 216 26.24 -17.02 13.49
N GLY A 217 25.29 -16.21 13.01
CA GLY A 217 24.25 -16.62 12.05
C GLY A 217 23.06 -17.35 12.67
N ASN A 218 23.01 -17.56 13.99
CA ASN A 218 21.81 -18.12 14.63
C ASN A 218 20.77 -17.02 14.91
N GLU A 219 19.49 -17.39 14.88
CA GLU A 219 18.37 -16.58 15.34
C GLU A 219 18.42 -16.33 16.85
N ALA A 220 17.87 -15.19 17.27
CA ALA A 220 17.85 -14.72 18.64
C ALA A 220 16.61 -13.86 18.96
N ALA A 221 16.13 -14.03 20.19
CA ALA A 221 14.98 -13.34 20.74
C ALA A 221 15.33 -11.94 21.24
N ILE A 222 14.80 -10.89 20.61
CA ILE A 222 14.97 -9.49 21.05
C ILE A 222 13.60 -8.90 21.34
N TYR A 223 13.44 -8.36 22.55
CA TYR A 223 12.17 -7.88 23.08
C TYR A 223 12.33 -6.62 23.92
N SER A 224 11.26 -5.85 24.06
CA SER A 224 11.21 -4.70 24.98
C SER A 224 11.38 -5.14 26.46
N PRO A 225 11.92 -4.28 27.35
CA PRO A 225 12.27 -4.65 28.73
C PRO A 225 11.09 -5.16 29.58
N ASP A 226 9.89 -4.63 29.32
CA ASP A 226 8.62 -4.97 29.96
C ASP A 226 7.85 -6.08 29.24
N HIS A 227 8.36 -6.60 28.12
CA HIS A 227 7.76 -7.76 27.50
C HIS A 227 8.03 -9.02 28.33
N ILE A 228 7.02 -9.90 28.43
CA ILE A 228 7.03 -11.09 29.29
C ILE A 228 8.20 -12.05 29.02
N ARG A 229 8.82 -12.02 27.82
CA ARG A 229 10.05 -12.76 27.54
C ARG A 229 11.31 -12.12 28.11
N CYS A 230 11.40 -10.78 28.18
CA CYS A 230 12.50 -10.13 28.87
C CYS A 230 12.40 -10.35 30.39
N ILE A 231 11.23 -10.06 30.98
CA ILE A 231 10.96 -10.21 32.42
C ILE A 231 11.33 -11.61 32.93
N ASN A 232 10.99 -12.66 32.17
CA ASN A 232 11.30 -14.05 32.53
C ASN A 232 12.71 -14.54 32.12
N ASN A 233 13.62 -13.65 31.71
CA ASN A 233 14.96 -13.98 31.20
C ASN A 233 14.95 -15.02 30.05
N ARG A 234 13.94 -14.93 29.16
CA ARG A 234 13.78 -15.78 27.95
C ARG A 234 14.06 -15.03 26.65
N ALA A 235 14.42 -13.75 26.72
CA ALA A 235 15.00 -13.00 25.62
C ALA A 235 16.53 -13.19 25.63
N TRP A 236 17.14 -13.12 24.44
CA TRP A 236 18.60 -13.09 24.27
C TRP A 236 19.14 -11.68 24.51
N HIS A 237 18.38 -10.66 24.08
CA HIS A 237 18.64 -9.26 24.38
C HIS A 237 17.34 -8.52 24.69
N CYS A 238 17.42 -7.43 25.48
CA CYS A 238 16.29 -6.53 25.70
C CYS A 238 16.67 -5.09 25.42
N MET A 239 15.88 -4.40 24.60
CA MET A 239 16.10 -3.01 24.21
C MET A 239 14.74 -2.30 24.08
N ASP A 240 14.67 -1.04 24.51
CA ASP A 240 13.39 -0.30 24.52
C ASP A 240 12.94 0.08 23.10
N ASP A 241 13.89 0.30 22.18
CA ASP A 241 13.64 0.66 20.78
C ASP A 241 13.01 -0.46 19.93
N ILE A 242 12.64 -1.61 20.51
CA ILE A 242 11.84 -2.69 19.88
C ILE A 242 10.43 -2.84 20.49
N ARG A 243 9.96 -1.85 21.26
CA ARG A 243 8.52 -1.66 21.54
C ARG A 243 7.70 -1.59 20.26
N GLU A 244 6.41 -1.82 20.38
CA GLU A 244 5.42 -1.45 19.36
C GLU A 244 4.81 -0.11 19.81
N TRP A 245 5.07 1.00 19.11
CA TRP A 245 4.48 2.30 19.47
C TRP A 245 3.00 2.41 19.03
N GLY A 246 2.26 3.27 19.72
CA GLY A 246 0.93 3.70 19.31
C GLY A 246 0.94 4.98 18.47
N TYR A 247 -0.24 5.51 18.15
CA TYR A 247 -0.37 6.72 17.35
C TYR A 247 0.39 7.92 17.92
N ARG A 248 0.35 8.10 19.25
CA ARG A 248 0.85 9.31 19.90
C ARG A 248 2.34 9.51 19.60
N GLU A 249 3.15 8.50 19.88
CA GLU A 249 4.59 8.55 19.72
C GLU A 249 5.00 8.58 18.23
N ILE A 250 4.26 7.90 17.37
CA ILE A 250 4.47 7.91 15.91
C ILE A 250 4.18 9.29 15.31
N MET A 251 2.99 9.86 15.59
CA MET A 251 2.58 11.17 15.10
C MET A 251 3.44 12.30 15.69
N GLN A 252 3.86 12.18 16.96
CA GLN A 252 4.79 13.13 17.58
C GLN A 252 6.18 13.09 16.94
N THR A 253 6.70 11.89 16.63
CA THR A 253 8.02 11.71 15.99
C THR A 253 8.01 12.19 14.53
N LEU A 254 6.96 11.88 13.79
CA LEU A 254 6.82 12.21 12.36
C LEU A 254 6.02 13.50 12.10
N LYS A 255 5.89 14.38 13.10
CA LYS A 255 5.04 15.58 13.07
C LYS A 255 5.28 16.48 11.83
N ASN A 256 6.54 16.62 11.41
CA ASN A 256 6.95 17.47 10.28
C ASN A 256 6.63 16.85 8.91
N HIS A 257 6.21 15.58 8.87
CA HIS A 257 6.03 14.77 7.66
C HIS A 257 4.56 14.40 7.46
N GLY A 258 3.65 15.34 7.72
CA GLY A 258 2.21 15.21 7.47
C GLY A 258 1.33 15.33 8.72
N PHE A 259 1.79 14.87 9.89
CA PHE A 259 0.96 14.87 11.11
C PHE A 259 0.87 16.24 11.82
N SER A 260 1.38 17.32 11.24
CA SER A 260 1.19 18.70 11.68
C SER A 260 1.32 19.67 10.50
N ALA A 261 0.72 20.85 10.62
CA ALA A 261 0.79 21.89 9.60
C ALA A 261 2.21 22.43 9.42
N ASN A 262 2.63 22.64 8.17
CA ASN A 262 3.87 23.36 7.85
C ASN A 262 3.57 24.84 7.56
N THR A 263 4.52 25.74 7.83
CA THR A 263 4.40 27.17 7.48
C THR A 263 4.34 27.46 5.97
N GLN A 264 4.61 26.45 5.13
CA GLN A 264 4.47 26.48 3.68
C GLN A 264 3.08 26.04 3.17
N ASP A 265 2.21 25.52 4.05
CA ASP A 265 0.87 25.07 3.64
C ASP A 265 -0.12 26.23 3.55
N LEU A 266 -0.92 26.23 2.47
CA LEU A 266 -1.99 27.21 2.26
C LEU A 266 -3.28 26.82 3.00
N LEU A 267 -3.41 25.52 3.30
CA LEU A 267 -4.46 24.92 4.12
C LEU A 267 -3.86 23.71 4.83
N TYR A 268 -4.17 23.56 6.12
CA TYR A 268 -4.03 22.31 6.84
C TYR A 268 -5.23 22.17 7.79
N GLU A 269 -5.97 21.06 7.68
CA GLU A 269 -7.10 20.76 8.57
C GLU A 269 -7.23 19.26 8.84
N THR A 270 -8.04 18.91 9.85
CA THR A 270 -8.31 17.53 10.27
C THR A 270 -9.84 17.34 10.34
N PRO A 271 -10.38 16.12 10.52
CA PRO A 271 -11.82 15.93 10.75
C PRO A 271 -12.28 16.37 12.17
N PHE A 272 -11.42 17.08 12.92
CA PHE A 272 -11.64 17.54 14.29
C PHE A 272 -11.36 19.04 14.42
N ASP A 273 -11.92 19.68 15.45
CA ASP A 273 -11.68 21.10 15.75
C ASP A 273 -10.27 21.38 16.36
N SER A 274 -9.26 20.59 15.98
CA SER A 274 -7.88 20.72 16.46
C SER A 274 -6.84 20.16 15.49
N ILE A 275 -5.66 20.78 15.48
CA ILE A 275 -4.45 20.28 14.82
C ILE A 275 -3.47 19.62 15.81
N GLU A 276 -3.67 19.72 17.11
CA GLU A 276 -2.81 19.07 18.11
C GLU A 276 -3.14 17.57 18.17
N TYR A 277 -2.15 16.69 17.94
CA TYR A 277 -2.40 15.26 17.73
C TYR A 277 -2.99 14.55 18.96
N GLU A 278 -2.73 15.01 20.19
CA GLU A 278 -3.42 14.51 21.39
C GLU A 278 -4.95 14.68 21.35
N ASN A 279 -5.47 15.63 20.55
CA ASN A 279 -6.90 15.94 20.45
C ASN A 279 -7.54 15.40 19.15
N ARG A 280 -6.78 14.70 18.28
CA ARG A 280 -7.30 14.10 17.05
C ARG A 280 -7.75 12.66 17.28
N GLY A 281 -9.05 12.44 17.41
CA GLY A 281 -9.58 11.09 17.60
C GLY A 281 -11.08 11.02 17.88
N TRP A 282 -11.60 9.80 17.78
CA TRP A 282 -13.01 9.47 17.97
C TRP A 282 -13.26 8.98 19.40
N GLN A 283 -14.28 9.52 20.07
CA GLN A 283 -14.79 8.92 21.29
C GLN A 283 -15.71 7.75 20.93
N TRP A 284 -15.22 6.52 21.13
CA TRP A 284 -16.03 5.30 21.01
C TRP A 284 -16.57 4.92 22.38
N CYS A 285 -17.85 4.61 22.51
CA CYS A 285 -18.46 4.16 23.77
C CYS A 285 -19.18 2.81 23.62
N ASP A 286 -19.15 2.01 24.68
CA ASP A 286 -20.04 0.88 24.94
C ASP A 286 -21.01 1.21 26.09
N GLU A 287 -21.77 0.24 26.59
CA GLU A 287 -22.74 0.46 27.68
C GLU A 287 -22.08 0.79 29.03
N ALA A 288 -20.78 0.55 29.20
CA ALA A 288 -20.06 0.67 30.47
C ALA A 288 -18.99 1.77 30.47
N SER A 289 -18.46 2.14 29.30
CA SER A 289 -17.22 2.89 29.18
C SER A 289 -17.09 3.62 27.84
N CYS A 290 -16.23 4.64 27.79
CA CYS A 290 -15.78 5.26 26.55
C CYS A 290 -14.26 5.21 26.45
N ILE A 291 -13.75 5.06 25.23
CA ILE A 291 -12.33 5.11 24.91
C ILE A 291 -12.09 6.11 23.78
N PHE A 292 -11.03 6.91 23.90
CA PHE A 292 -10.57 7.79 22.85
C PHE A 292 -9.70 6.99 21.88
N MET A 293 -10.13 6.87 20.62
CA MET A 293 -9.41 6.21 19.54
C MET A 293 -8.73 7.27 18.68
N PRO A 294 -7.40 7.41 18.70
CA PRO A 294 -6.70 8.39 17.89
C PRO A 294 -6.97 8.19 16.39
N ASP A 295 -6.85 9.27 15.62
CA ASP A 295 -7.01 9.25 14.16
C ASP A 295 -6.00 10.19 13.50
N ALA A 296 -5.30 9.67 12.49
CA ALA A 296 -4.21 10.39 11.84
C ALA A 296 -4.61 11.16 10.57
N SER A 297 -5.90 11.25 10.23
CA SER A 297 -6.37 11.87 8.98
C SER A 297 -6.15 13.39 8.94
N TYR A 298 -5.80 13.92 7.76
CA TYR A 298 -5.69 15.37 7.49
C TYR A 298 -5.87 15.69 6.00
N LEU A 299 -6.22 16.95 5.72
CA LEU A 299 -6.22 17.56 4.40
C LEU A 299 -5.15 18.66 4.39
N VAL A 300 -4.35 18.71 3.33
CA VAL A 300 -3.30 19.73 3.16
C VAL A 300 -3.29 20.30 1.73
N GLU A 301 -3.07 21.61 1.62
CA GLU A 301 -2.77 22.31 0.37
C GLU A 301 -1.29 22.75 0.35
N PRO A 302 -0.36 21.87 -0.05
CA PRO A 302 1.08 22.14 0.07
C PRO A 302 1.62 23.06 -1.04
N ILE A 303 0.87 23.21 -2.13
CA ILE A 303 1.04 24.23 -3.17
C ILE A 303 -0.34 24.66 -3.66
N LYS A 304 -0.43 25.81 -4.33
CA LYS A 304 -1.69 26.39 -4.80
C LYS A 304 -2.53 25.42 -5.63
N ASP A 305 -3.77 25.28 -5.21
CA ASP A 305 -4.85 24.51 -5.83
C ASP A 305 -4.63 22.98 -5.92
N VAL A 306 -3.61 22.43 -5.26
CA VAL A 306 -3.41 20.97 -5.13
C VAL A 306 -3.71 20.53 -3.70
N TRP A 307 -4.67 19.63 -3.54
CA TRP A 307 -5.12 19.09 -2.25
C TRP A 307 -4.70 17.62 -2.12
N LEU A 308 -3.97 17.31 -1.05
CA LEU A 308 -3.67 15.94 -0.64
C LEU A 308 -4.53 15.57 0.58
N LEU A 309 -5.33 14.52 0.44
CA LEU A 309 -6.20 14.00 1.48
C LEU A 309 -5.65 12.68 2.04
N ALA A 310 -5.07 12.75 3.23
CA ALA A 310 -4.55 11.63 3.97
C ALA A 310 -5.65 11.02 4.86
N ILE A 311 -6.01 9.76 4.64
CA ILE A 311 -7.12 9.09 5.35
C ILE A 311 -6.59 7.95 6.22
N ASP A 312 -6.78 8.03 7.54
CA ASP A 312 -6.44 6.93 8.45
C ASP A 312 -7.55 5.86 8.45
N ALA A 313 -7.43 4.90 7.54
CA ALA A 313 -8.37 3.78 7.43
C ALA A 313 -8.10 2.63 8.41
N ASN A 314 -7.20 2.77 9.38
CA ASN A 314 -7.06 1.80 10.46
C ASN A 314 -8.30 1.74 11.36
N VAL A 315 -8.74 0.52 11.69
CA VAL A 315 -9.79 0.28 12.69
C VAL A 315 -9.39 -0.88 13.60
N TYR A 316 -9.06 -0.56 14.85
CA TYR A 316 -8.72 -1.52 15.89
C TYR A 316 -9.99 -2.02 16.57
N ILE A 317 -10.65 -3.00 15.94
CA ILE A 317 -11.91 -3.56 16.46
C ILE A 317 -11.68 -4.13 17.89
N PRO A 318 -12.44 -3.68 18.91
CA PRO A 318 -12.30 -4.16 20.30
C PRO A 318 -12.53 -5.67 20.49
N LYS A 319 -12.09 -6.19 21.63
CA LYS A 319 -12.22 -7.59 22.06
C LYS A 319 -12.76 -7.70 23.49
N GLY A 320 -14.04 -7.41 23.66
CA GLY A 320 -14.67 -7.30 24.98
C GLY A 320 -15.15 -5.87 25.20
N GLN A 321 -15.06 -5.40 26.45
CA GLN A 321 -15.44 -4.04 26.81
C GLN A 321 -14.34 -3.05 26.42
N TYR A 322 -14.70 -1.79 26.19
CA TYR A 322 -13.74 -0.77 25.75
C TYR A 322 -12.75 -0.43 26.88
N ALA A 323 -13.19 -0.53 28.13
CA ALA A 323 -12.36 -0.44 29.33
C ALA A 323 -11.21 -1.46 29.40
N ASP A 324 -11.30 -2.61 28.71
CA ASP A 324 -10.23 -3.63 28.68
C ASP A 324 -9.00 -3.19 27.88
N GLY A 325 -9.10 -2.14 27.04
CA GLY A 325 -8.02 -1.66 26.17
C GLY A 325 -7.52 -2.71 25.15
N ASN A 326 -8.29 -3.78 24.91
CA ASN A 326 -7.86 -4.96 24.16
C ASN A 326 -8.46 -4.96 22.75
N PHE A 327 -7.59 -4.98 21.73
CA PHE A 327 -8.01 -4.82 20.33
C PHE A 327 -7.48 -5.93 19.40
N LYS A 328 -8.21 -6.13 18.30
CA LYS A 328 -7.70 -6.80 17.08
C LYS A 328 -6.70 -5.87 16.38
N GLY A 329 -5.82 -6.44 15.56
CA GLY A 329 -5.02 -5.64 14.63
C GLY A 329 -5.91 -5.16 13.47
N SER A 330 -5.62 -3.98 12.93
CA SER A 330 -6.39 -3.33 11.86
C SER A 330 -6.23 -3.99 10.48
N GLY A 331 -5.19 -4.83 10.28
CA GLY A 331 -4.79 -5.37 8.97
C GLY A 331 -5.71 -6.41 8.30
N ASN A 332 -6.98 -6.50 8.72
CA ASN A 332 -8.10 -7.18 8.04
C ASN A 332 -9.43 -6.40 8.27
N ALA A 333 -9.35 -5.12 8.61
CA ALA A 333 -10.50 -4.28 9.02
C ALA A 333 -10.77 -3.18 7.98
N GLY A 334 -9.78 -2.33 7.74
CA GLY A 334 -9.79 -1.30 6.69
C GLY A 334 -11.10 -0.54 6.53
N TYR A 335 -11.46 -0.23 5.28
CA TYR A 335 -12.69 0.46 4.94
C TYR A 335 -13.98 -0.29 5.32
N ASN A 336 -13.99 -1.63 5.23
CA ASN A 336 -15.12 -2.47 5.64
C ASN A 336 -15.54 -2.18 7.10
N ALA A 337 -14.56 -1.97 7.99
CA ALA A 337 -14.81 -1.59 9.37
C ALA A 337 -14.99 -0.08 9.56
N LEU A 338 -14.33 0.75 8.74
CA LEU A 338 -14.41 2.23 8.79
C LEU A 338 -15.86 2.72 8.69
N LEU A 339 -16.67 2.14 7.79
CA LEU A 339 -18.09 2.50 7.65
C LEU A 339 -18.89 2.36 8.94
N THR A 340 -18.51 1.43 9.83
CA THR A 340 -19.16 1.24 11.14
C THR A 340 -18.51 2.08 12.24
N TYR A 341 -17.17 2.15 12.27
CA TYR A 341 -16.42 2.70 13.42
C TYR A 341 -15.98 4.18 13.25
N LYS A 342 -15.87 4.68 12.02
CA LYS A 342 -15.53 6.07 11.70
C LYS A 342 -16.51 6.73 10.68
N PRO A 343 -17.84 6.58 10.78
CA PRO A 343 -18.79 7.12 9.79
C PRO A 343 -18.79 8.66 9.70
N ALA A 344 -18.22 9.37 10.66
CA ALA A 344 -17.98 10.80 10.59
C ALA A 344 -16.83 11.16 9.62
N LEU A 345 -15.79 10.32 9.53
CA LEU A 345 -14.67 10.49 8.59
C LEU A 345 -15.16 10.43 7.14
N LEU A 346 -16.05 9.48 6.82
CA LEU A 346 -16.68 9.37 5.50
C LEU A 346 -17.44 10.67 5.12
N ARG A 347 -18.21 11.23 6.05
CA ARG A 347 -18.92 12.52 5.83
C ARG A 347 -17.94 13.68 5.62
N TRP A 348 -16.84 13.73 6.36
CA TRP A 348 -15.79 14.73 6.16
C TRP A 348 -15.16 14.61 4.77
N ILE A 349 -14.83 13.40 4.31
CA ILE A 349 -14.37 13.13 2.93
C ILE A 349 -15.38 13.68 1.91
N THR A 350 -16.68 13.40 2.07
CA THR A 350 -17.73 13.98 1.19
C THR A 350 -17.75 15.52 1.22
N THR A 351 -17.46 16.16 2.35
CA THR A 351 -17.35 17.64 2.41
C THR A 351 -16.07 18.16 1.76
N ILE A 352 -14.95 17.44 1.84
CA ILE A 352 -13.71 17.78 1.14
C ILE A 352 -13.96 17.74 -0.37
N VAL A 353 -14.49 16.64 -0.92
CA VAL A 353 -14.78 16.52 -2.35
C VAL A 353 -15.68 17.67 -2.85
N LYS A 354 -16.74 18.00 -2.09
CA LYS A 354 -17.64 19.12 -2.42
C LYS A 354 -16.93 20.47 -2.41
N ARG A 355 -16.06 20.74 -1.44
CA ARG A 355 -15.25 21.98 -1.39
C ARG A 355 -14.18 22.01 -2.48
N ALA A 356 -13.52 20.90 -2.76
CA ALA A 356 -12.49 20.79 -3.79
C ALA A 356 -13.09 21.17 -5.15
N LYS A 357 -14.21 20.55 -5.52
CA LYS A 357 -14.97 20.88 -6.73
C LYS A 357 -15.45 22.34 -6.75
N ALA A 358 -15.96 22.87 -5.63
CA ALA A 358 -16.43 24.25 -5.56
C ALA A 358 -15.31 25.30 -5.65
N ASN A 359 -14.07 24.94 -5.30
CA ASN A 359 -12.90 25.82 -5.34
C ASN A 359 -11.87 25.42 -6.42
N ASN A 360 -12.25 24.52 -7.34
CA ASN A 360 -11.43 24.02 -8.45
C ASN A 360 -10.07 23.43 -8.03
N LYS A 361 -10.03 22.78 -6.85
CA LYS A 361 -8.84 22.13 -6.30
C LYS A 361 -8.64 20.75 -6.92
N ARG A 362 -7.39 20.42 -7.26
CA ARG A 362 -6.95 19.10 -7.71
C ARG A 362 -6.85 18.18 -6.51
N LEU A 363 -7.71 17.16 -6.37
CA LEU A 363 -7.81 16.35 -5.14
C LEU A 363 -7.29 14.93 -5.34
N ILE A 364 -6.13 14.63 -4.73
CA ILE A 364 -5.59 13.27 -4.64
C ILE A 364 -5.80 12.74 -3.22
N ALA A 365 -6.51 11.62 -3.08
CA ALA A 365 -6.64 10.93 -1.80
C ALA A 365 -5.60 9.80 -1.68
N PHE A 366 -5.13 9.54 -0.46
CA PHE A 366 -4.29 8.39 -0.18
C PHE A 366 -4.55 7.84 1.23
N SER A 367 -4.43 6.53 1.35
CA SER A 367 -4.56 5.78 2.59
C SER A 367 -3.83 4.46 2.47
N HIS A 368 -3.69 3.74 3.57
CA HIS A 368 -3.08 2.42 3.52
C HIS A 368 -3.95 1.36 2.82
N PHE A 369 -5.27 1.36 3.06
CA PHE A 369 -6.11 0.23 2.69
C PHE A 369 -6.73 0.36 1.29
N PRO A 370 -6.99 -0.76 0.59
CA PRO A 370 -7.75 -0.76 -0.66
C PRO A 370 -9.16 -0.16 -0.48
N MET A 371 -9.58 0.70 -1.41
CA MET A 371 -10.98 1.18 -1.50
C MET A 371 -11.88 0.34 -2.42
N ALA A 372 -11.30 -0.48 -3.30
CA ALA A 372 -12.00 -1.30 -4.30
C ALA A 372 -11.44 -2.73 -4.36
N ASP A 373 -11.93 -3.55 -5.30
CA ASP A 373 -11.34 -4.85 -5.62
C ASP A 373 -9.84 -4.70 -5.97
N PHE A 374 -9.07 -5.79 -5.84
CA PHE A 374 -7.64 -5.81 -6.18
C PHE A 374 -7.20 -7.13 -6.85
N TYR A 375 -8.15 -7.83 -7.50
CA TYR A 375 -7.96 -9.14 -8.12
C TYR A 375 -8.80 -9.30 -9.41
N ASP A 376 -9.09 -8.21 -10.12
CA ASP A 376 -9.86 -8.19 -11.37
C ASP A 376 -11.20 -8.95 -11.29
N ASN A 377 -11.91 -8.83 -10.16
CA ASN A 377 -13.15 -9.54 -9.85
C ASN A 377 -13.01 -11.07 -9.70
N THR A 378 -11.80 -11.63 -9.67
CA THR A 378 -11.56 -13.08 -9.53
C THR A 378 -11.83 -13.63 -8.11
N GLN A 379 -12.28 -12.80 -7.15
CA GLN A 379 -12.61 -13.22 -5.77
C GLN A 379 -13.39 -14.54 -5.71
N SER A 380 -14.45 -14.70 -6.50
CA SER A 380 -15.29 -15.91 -6.46
C SER A 380 -14.53 -17.18 -6.89
N GLN A 381 -13.59 -17.04 -7.81
CA GLN A 381 -12.71 -18.11 -8.27
C GLN A 381 -11.67 -18.47 -7.19
N LEU A 382 -11.11 -17.45 -6.53
CA LEU A 382 -10.17 -17.60 -5.42
C LEU A 382 -10.81 -18.25 -4.19
N GLU A 383 -12.03 -17.87 -3.84
CA GLU A 383 -12.79 -18.50 -2.75
C GLU A 383 -13.12 -19.96 -3.05
N SER A 384 -13.45 -20.29 -4.30
CA SER A 384 -13.75 -21.65 -4.76
C SER A 384 -12.51 -22.57 -4.73
N LEU A 385 -11.34 -22.03 -5.08
CA LEU A 385 -10.07 -22.76 -5.12
C LEU A 385 -9.38 -22.88 -3.76
N PHE A 386 -9.28 -21.79 -3.02
CA PHE A 386 -8.40 -21.67 -1.86
C PHE A 386 -9.16 -21.39 -0.54
N GLY A 387 -10.48 -21.19 -0.61
CA GLY A 387 -11.31 -20.85 0.54
C GLY A 387 -11.21 -19.37 0.96
N LYS A 388 -12.20 -18.93 1.74
CA LYS A 388 -12.45 -17.53 2.17
C LYS A 388 -11.40 -16.92 3.12
N SER A 389 -10.19 -17.45 3.17
CA SER A 389 -9.14 -17.03 4.10
C SER A 389 -7.72 -17.01 3.54
N SER A 390 -7.48 -17.70 2.43
CA SER A 390 -6.20 -17.71 1.72
C SER A 390 -6.11 -16.51 0.76
N ASN A 391 -4.93 -16.27 0.18
CA ASN A 391 -4.71 -15.18 -0.80
C ASN A 391 -5.25 -13.83 -0.31
N GLN A 392 -5.03 -13.52 0.97
CA GLN A 392 -5.39 -12.24 1.58
C GLN A 392 -6.88 -11.82 1.52
N LEU A 393 -7.81 -12.69 1.08
CA LEU A 393 -9.20 -12.33 0.76
C LEU A 393 -10.00 -11.62 1.88
N LYS A 394 -9.60 -11.78 3.14
CA LYS A 394 -10.16 -11.05 4.30
C LYS A 394 -9.90 -9.54 4.29
N ARG A 395 -8.99 -9.06 3.44
CA ARG A 395 -8.67 -7.65 3.22
C ARG A 395 -9.50 -7.01 2.10
N MET A 396 -10.24 -7.80 1.33
CA MET A 396 -11.04 -7.33 0.18
C MET A 396 -12.17 -6.40 0.64
N PRO A 397 -12.31 -5.19 0.06
CA PRO A 397 -13.50 -4.37 0.25
C PRO A 397 -14.76 -5.10 -0.20
N LEU A 398 -15.83 -4.99 0.58
CA LEU A 398 -17.14 -5.46 0.14
C LEU A 398 -17.64 -4.54 -0.99
N PRO A 399 -18.46 -5.02 -1.95
CA PRO A 399 -19.01 -4.16 -3.00
C PRO A 399 -19.76 -2.93 -2.46
N THR A 400 -20.52 -3.09 -1.37
CA THR A 400 -21.19 -1.98 -0.66
C THR A 400 -20.25 -1.03 0.06
N THR A 401 -18.98 -1.42 0.26
CA THR A 401 -17.93 -0.55 0.79
C THR A 401 -17.29 0.26 -0.32
N THR A 402 -17.01 -0.35 -1.47
CA THR A 402 -16.58 0.35 -2.68
C THR A 402 -17.63 1.38 -3.13
N GLU A 403 -18.92 0.98 -3.15
CA GLU A 403 -20.08 1.84 -3.44
C GLU A 403 -20.13 3.07 -2.52
N ALA A 404 -20.10 2.87 -1.20
CA ALA A 404 -20.13 3.94 -0.21
C ALA A 404 -18.91 4.89 -0.28
N LEU A 405 -17.80 4.45 -0.90
CA LEU A 405 -16.62 5.27 -1.15
C LEU A 405 -16.73 6.05 -2.47
N ASP A 406 -17.26 5.44 -3.54
CA ASP A 406 -17.58 6.15 -4.80
C ASP A 406 -18.64 7.25 -4.58
N GLU A 407 -19.65 6.99 -3.74
CA GLU A 407 -20.68 7.96 -3.33
C GLU A 407 -20.11 9.22 -2.66
N THR A 408 -18.89 9.19 -2.12
CA THR A 408 -18.22 10.41 -1.62
C THR A 408 -17.91 11.41 -2.74
N GLY A 409 -17.81 10.91 -3.98
CA GLY A 409 -17.42 11.63 -5.18
C GLY A 409 -15.90 11.68 -5.44
N LEU A 410 -15.07 10.98 -4.64
CA LEU A 410 -13.62 10.83 -4.88
C LEU A 410 -13.33 10.26 -6.29
N LYS A 411 -12.17 10.60 -6.85
CA LYS A 411 -11.81 10.24 -8.25
C LYS A 411 -10.52 9.44 -8.34
N LEU A 412 -9.51 9.78 -7.53
CA LEU A 412 -8.23 9.07 -7.44
C LEU A 412 -7.91 8.75 -5.98
N HIS A 413 -7.63 7.48 -5.70
CA HIS A 413 -7.10 7.00 -4.44
C HIS A 413 -5.83 6.17 -4.64
N MET A 414 -4.78 6.51 -3.91
CA MET A 414 -3.51 5.77 -3.86
C MET A 414 -3.46 4.90 -2.58
N ALA A 415 -3.37 3.59 -2.75
CA ALA A 415 -3.41 2.57 -1.69
C ALA A 415 -2.06 1.84 -1.52
N GLY A 416 -1.92 1.07 -0.43
CA GLY A 416 -0.83 0.13 -0.16
C GLY A 416 -1.39 -1.19 0.36
N HIS A 417 -0.88 -1.68 1.50
CA HIS A 417 -1.38 -2.81 2.30
C HIS A 417 -1.23 -4.20 1.68
N MET A 418 -1.40 -4.31 0.36
CA MET A 418 -1.54 -5.59 -0.35
C MET A 418 -0.21 -6.14 -0.88
N HIS A 419 0.84 -5.30 -0.92
CA HIS A 419 2.16 -5.59 -1.47
C HIS A 419 2.13 -6.07 -2.93
N LEU A 420 1.30 -5.42 -3.76
CA LEU A 420 1.14 -5.71 -5.19
C LEU A 420 0.81 -4.42 -5.97
N TYR A 421 1.02 -4.45 -7.29
CA TYR A 421 0.44 -3.48 -8.21
C TYR A 421 -0.89 -3.99 -8.76
N ASP A 422 -1.88 -3.09 -8.83
CA ASP A 422 -3.24 -3.30 -9.34
C ASP A 422 -3.89 -1.92 -9.60
N VAL A 423 -4.74 -1.84 -10.62
CA VAL A 423 -5.55 -0.65 -10.94
C VAL A 423 -7.02 -1.06 -11.07
N ALA A 424 -7.78 -0.88 -9.99
CA ALA A 424 -9.24 -0.99 -10.03
C ALA A 424 -9.87 0.23 -10.76
N PRO A 425 -10.46 0.04 -11.96
CA PRO A 425 -11.25 1.09 -12.60
C PRO A 425 -12.64 1.18 -11.96
N PRO A 426 -13.30 2.34 -11.97
CA PRO A 426 -14.68 2.44 -11.53
C PRO A 426 -15.64 1.75 -12.52
N GLU A 427 -16.69 1.14 -11.99
CA GLU A 427 -17.80 0.59 -12.79
C GLU A 427 -18.47 1.68 -13.66
N ASN A 428 -18.51 2.92 -13.15
CA ASN A 428 -19.02 4.09 -13.86
C ASN A 428 -17.84 4.92 -14.42
N PRO A 429 -17.86 5.40 -15.69
CA PRO A 429 -16.76 6.17 -16.31
C PRO A 429 -16.36 7.51 -15.64
N THR A 430 -16.98 7.86 -14.52
CA THR A 430 -16.73 9.06 -13.70
C THR A 430 -16.55 8.73 -12.22
N GLY A 431 -16.40 7.46 -11.85
CA GLY A 431 -16.25 7.02 -10.45
C GLY A 431 -14.83 7.14 -9.89
N LEU A 432 -14.59 6.43 -8.80
CA LEU A 432 -13.32 6.26 -8.11
C LEU A 432 -12.39 5.28 -8.84
N VAL A 433 -11.19 5.74 -9.24
CA VAL A 433 -10.05 4.86 -9.54
C VAL A 433 -9.26 4.64 -8.26
N ASN A 434 -9.03 3.38 -7.89
CA ASN A 434 -8.15 2.99 -6.79
C ASN A 434 -6.92 2.29 -7.36
N ILE A 435 -5.72 2.73 -6.98
CA ILE A 435 -4.45 2.17 -7.43
C ILE A 435 -3.70 1.59 -6.24
N GLN A 436 -3.33 0.31 -6.31
CA GLN A 436 -2.38 -0.28 -5.37
C GLN A 436 -0.97 0.14 -5.78
N VAL A 437 -0.31 0.92 -4.94
CA VAL A 437 1.11 1.24 -5.10
C VAL A 437 1.92 0.00 -4.68
N PRO A 438 2.85 -0.51 -5.50
CA PRO A 438 3.64 -1.68 -5.12
C PRO A 438 4.55 -1.38 -3.93
N SER A 439 4.82 -2.42 -3.13
CA SER A 439 5.73 -2.34 -1.98
C SER A 439 7.19 -2.43 -2.42
N LEU A 440 8.04 -1.51 -1.96
CA LEU A 440 9.50 -1.64 -2.09
C LEU A 440 10.06 -2.90 -1.40
N ALA A 441 9.33 -3.49 -0.45
CA ALA A 441 9.73 -4.66 0.31
C ALA A 441 9.23 -6.00 -0.29
N ALA A 442 8.59 -6.00 -1.46
CA ALA A 442 8.05 -7.21 -2.09
C ALA A 442 8.32 -7.24 -3.60
N TYR A 443 8.00 -8.37 -4.26
CA TYR A 443 7.96 -8.42 -5.71
C TYR A 443 6.60 -7.87 -6.21
N GLN A 444 6.53 -7.00 -7.22
CA GLN A 444 7.65 -6.35 -7.90
C GLN A 444 7.91 -4.95 -7.28
N PRO A 445 9.14 -4.62 -6.85
CA PRO A 445 9.38 -3.41 -6.08
C PRO A 445 9.25 -2.16 -6.93
N GLY A 446 8.68 -1.10 -6.37
CA GLY A 446 8.47 0.15 -7.07
C GLY A 446 7.78 1.21 -6.22
N TYR A 447 7.37 2.28 -6.90
CA TYR A 447 6.57 3.37 -6.35
C TYR A 447 5.76 4.02 -7.49
N SER A 448 4.78 4.89 -7.21
CA SER A 448 3.96 5.53 -8.25
C SER A 448 4.11 7.05 -8.27
N VAL A 449 3.94 7.68 -9.43
CA VAL A 449 3.90 9.14 -9.61
C VAL A 449 2.55 9.55 -10.18
N VAL A 450 1.92 10.58 -9.59
CA VAL A 450 0.74 11.25 -10.12
C VAL A 450 1.16 12.60 -10.70
N THR A 451 1.05 12.76 -12.03
CA THR A 451 1.31 14.01 -12.76
C THR A 451 -0.02 14.69 -13.09
N LEU A 452 -0.23 15.90 -12.56
CA LEU A 452 -1.48 16.67 -12.77
C LEU A 452 -1.49 17.37 -14.14
N LEU A 453 -2.42 17.00 -15.01
CA LEU A 453 -2.53 17.53 -16.37
C LEU A 453 -3.41 18.82 -16.43
N PRO A 454 -3.27 19.68 -17.46
CA PRO A 454 -3.97 20.98 -17.53
C PRO A 454 -5.50 20.93 -17.66
N ASP A 455 -6.09 19.77 -17.86
CA ASP A 455 -7.48 19.53 -18.29
C ASP A 455 -8.34 18.82 -17.22
N GLN A 456 -7.98 18.95 -15.94
CA GLN A 456 -8.56 18.20 -14.80
C GLN A 456 -8.40 16.67 -14.92
N HIS A 457 -7.44 16.21 -15.72
CA HIS A 457 -6.98 14.83 -15.67
C HIS A 457 -5.72 14.70 -14.82
N ALA A 458 -5.48 13.50 -14.30
CA ALA A 458 -4.21 13.10 -13.70
C ALA A 458 -3.68 11.88 -14.45
N LYS A 459 -2.39 11.90 -14.78
CA LYS A 459 -1.66 10.73 -15.27
C LYS A 459 -1.05 10.02 -14.06
N VAL A 460 -1.18 8.70 -13.98
CA VAL A 460 -0.49 7.90 -12.96
C VAL A 460 0.39 6.87 -13.63
N GLU A 461 1.66 6.84 -13.25
CA GLU A 461 2.67 5.87 -13.70
C GLU A 461 3.26 5.14 -12.50
N THR A 462 3.59 3.86 -12.66
CA THR A 462 4.35 3.09 -11.66
C THR A 462 5.77 2.84 -12.15
N ILE A 463 6.73 3.23 -11.33
CA ILE A 463 8.18 3.12 -11.56
C ILE A 463 8.66 1.86 -10.82
N ILE A 464 9.32 0.95 -11.53
CA ILE A 464 9.89 -0.27 -10.96
C ILE A 464 11.32 -0.01 -10.47
N GLN A 465 11.56 -0.23 -9.17
CA GLN A 465 12.88 -0.07 -8.55
C GLN A 465 13.75 -1.30 -8.85
N ARG A 466 14.37 -1.31 -10.05
CA ARG A 466 15.21 -2.42 -10.52
C ARG A 466 16.54 -2.49 -9.80
N GLU A 467 17.22 -1.35 -9.75
CA GLU A 467 18.52 -1.16 -9.12
C GLU A 467 18.34 -0.54 -7.73
N VAL A 468 19.11 -1.03 -6.77
CA VAL A 468 19.23 -0.51 -5.42
C VAL A 468 20.70 -0.68 -5.05
N GLU A 469 21.41 0.42 -4.79
CA GLU A 469 22.80 0.35 -4.31
C GLU A 469 22.85 -0.39 -2.96
N ASP A 470 23.93 -1.14 -2.70
CA ASP A 470 24.16 -1.90 -1.47
C ASP A 470 23.14 -3.01 -1.11
N PHE A 471 22.21 -3.42 -1.99
CA PHE A 471 21.23 -4.46 -1.63
C PHE A 471 21.87 -5.82 -1.27
N ASP A 472 23.04 -6.14 -1.84
CA ASP A 472 23.79 -7.39 -1.62
C ASP A 472 24.77 -7.32 -0.43
N ARG A 473 24.98 -6.13 0.14
CA ARG A 473 25.83 -5.83 1.31
C ARG A 473 25.57 -6.76 2.52
N LEU A 474 24.36 -7.31 2.62
CA LEU A 474 23.92 -8.21 3.68
C LEU A 474 24.20 -9.70 3.39
N PHE A 475 24.50 -10.09 2.15
CA PHE A 475 24.67 -11.49 1.74
C PHE A 475 25.76 -12.26 2.53
N PRO A 476 26.93 -11.67 2.87
CA PRO A 476 27.93 -12.33 3.71
C PRO A 476 27.46 -12.65 5.15
N ILE A 477 26.35 -12.04 5.59
CA ILE A 477 25.73 -12.30 6.90
C ILE A 477 24.70 -13.43 6.77
N TYR A 478 23.83 -13.40 5.75
CA TYR A 478 22.91 -14.51 5.48
C TYR A 478 23.63 -15.82 5.15
N TYR A 479 24.79 -15.77 4.50
CA TYR A 479 25.58 -16.99 4.28
C TYR A 479 26.08 -17.62 5.59
N LYS A 480 26.32 -16.83 6.65
CA LYS A 480 26.64 -17.36 8.00
C LYS A 480 25.42 -18.03 8.64
N GLU A 481 24.22 -17.49 8.42
CA GLU A 481 22.96 -18.14 8.82
C GLU A 481 22.78 -19.48 8.10
N TRP A 482 22.92 -19.50 6.77
CA TRP A 482 22.81 -20.72 5.97
C TRP A 482 23.77 -21.81 6.47
N GLN A 483 25.04 -21.45 6.72
CA GLN A 483 26.02 -22.35 7.31
C GLN A 483 25.66 -22.79 8.75
N TYR A 484 25.05 -21.91 9.56
CA TYR A 484 24.58 -22.27 10.90
C TYR A 484 23.45 -23.32 10.81
N ARG A 485 22.45 -23.07 9.97
CA ARG A 485 21.35 -24.02 9.71
C ARG A 485 21.87 -25.37 9.23
N GLN A 486 22.81 -25.37 8.29
CA GLN A 486 23.44 -26.59 7.76
C GLN A 486 24.13 -27.39 8.87
N ARG A 487 24.98 -26.76 9.70
CA ARG A 487 25.67 -27.43 10.82
C ARG A 487 24.70 -27.90 11.91
N GLY A 488 23.56 -27.23 12.07
CA GLY A 488 22.51 -27.56 13.03
C GLY A 488 21.48 -28.60 12.53
N GLY A 489 21.58 -29.09 11.28
CA GLY A 489 20.58 -29.98 10.69
C GLY A 489 19.19 -29.34 10.52
N GLN A 490 19.13 -28.01 10.44
CA GLN A 490 17.90 -27.24 10.27
C GLN A 490 17.49 -27.14 8.80
N THR A 491 16.22 -26.82 8.54
CA THR A 491 15.72 -26.51 7.19
C THR A 491 16.60 -25.46 6.51
N LEU A 492 16.99 -25.72 5.26
CA LEU A 492 17.74 -24.79 4.43
C LEU A 492 16.80 -24.08 3.46
N TRP A 493 16.91 -22.76 3.39
CA TRP A 493 16.39 -21.96 2.28
C TRP A 493 17.32 -22.04 1.06
N ASN A 494 16.82 -21.72 -0.13
CA ASN A 494 17.65 -21.75 -1.32
C ASN A 494 18.69 -20.60 -1.30
N LYS A 495 19.98 -20.97 -1.21
CA LYS A 495 21.12 -20.05 -1.21
C LYS A 495 21.29 -19.23 -2.49
N ASP A 496 20.67 -19.62 -3.60
CA ASP A 496 20.87 -18.97 -4.91
C ASP A 496 20.32 -17.53 -4.94
N ILE A 497 19.47 -17.14 -3.97
CA ILE A 497 19.10 -15.73 -3.73
C ILE A 497 20.31 -14.84 -3.42
N LEU A 498 21.41 -15.39 -2.89
CA LEU A 498 22.66 -14.66 -2.65
C LEU A 498 23.54 -14.53 -3.91
N THR A 499 22.99 -14.85 -5.09
CA THR A 499 23.66 -14.65 -6.39
C THR A 499 22.85 -13.78 -7.36
N SER A 500 21.73 -13.20 -6.90
CA SER A 500 20.95 -12.25 -7.69
C SER A 500 21.79 -10.99 -8.03
N PRO A 501 21.84 -10.53 -9.29
CA PRO A 501 22.72 -9.45 -9.73
C PRO A 501 22.17 -8.04 -9.47
N HIS A 502 20.86 -7.91 -9.26
CA HIS A 502 20.14 -6.67 -8.97
C HIS A 502 18.89 -6.94 -8.14
N TYR A 503 18.37 -5.91 -7.45
CA TYR A 503 17.31 -6.02 -6.45
C TYR A 503 15.99 -6.62 -6.99
N LEU A 504 15.66 -6.38 -8.26
CA LEU A 504 14.52 -7.03 -8.91
C LEU A 504 14.58 -8.56 -8.88
N GLU A 505 15.76 -9.14 -9.10
CA GLU A 505 15.91 -10.61 -9.09
C GLU A 505 15.91 -11.15 -7.66
N PHE A 506 16.47 -10.40 -6.71
CA PHE A 506 16.42 -10.72 -5.29
C PHE A 506 14.98 -10.78 -4.76
N THR A 507 14.15 -9.78 -5.10
CA THR A 507 12.72 -9.79 -4.76
C THR A 507 11.94 -10.91 -5.45
N GLU A 508 12.29 -11.27 -6.69
CA GLU A 508 11.72 -12.45 -7.37
C GLU A 508 12.12 -13.78 -6.71
N HIS A 509 13.38 -13.94 -6.28
CA HIS A 509 13.83 -15.11 -5.52
C HIS A 509 13.12 -15.21 -4.16
N HIS A 510 12.93 -14.07 -3.48
CA HIS A 510 12.08 -13.98 -2.30
C HIS A 510 10.64 -14.44 -2.60
N LEU A 511 9.99 -13.94 -3.66
CA LEU A 511 8.65 -14.38 -4.04
C LEU A 511 8.59 -15.88 -4.32
N LYS A 512 9.54 -16.46 -5.07
CA LYS A 512 9.60 -17.91 -5.34
C LYS A 512 9.62 -18.72 -4.05
N GLU A 513 10.40 -18.30 -3.06
CA GLU A 513 10.43 -18.97 -1.76
C GLU A 513 9.15 -18.74 -0.93
N VAL A 514 8.53 -17.56 -0.96
CA VAL A 514 7.23 -17.32 -0.31
C VAL A 514 6.12 -18.16 -0.95
N VAL A 515 6.07 -18.26 -2.27
CA VAL A 515 5.15 -19.15 -2.99
C VAL A 515 5.37 -20.61 -2.57
N ARG A 516 6.62 -21.06 -2.52
CA ARG A 516 6.98 -22.44 -2.16
C ARG A 516 6.71 -22.78 -0.69
N GLN A 517 7.17 -21.94 0.24
CA GLN A 517 7.17 -22.20 1.70
C GLN A 517 5.88 -21.76 2.39
N ARG A 518 5.16 -20.77 1.86
CA ARG A 518 3.93 -20.24 2.45
C ARG A 518 2.69 -20.59 1.65
N TYR A 519 2.55 -20.08 0.41
CA TYR A 519 1.29 -20.17 -0.31
C TYR A 519 0.94 -21.61 -0.72
N VAL A 520 1.82 -22.27 -1.48
CA VAL A 520 1.60 -23.65 -1.93
C VAL A 520 1.68 -24.63 -0.76
N GLU A 521 2.42 -24.34 0.31
CA GLU A 521 2.51 -25.23 1.49
C GLU A 521 1.31 -25.12 2.44
N ASN A 522 0.81 -23.92 2.73
CA ASN A 522 -0.15 -23.68 3.83
C ASN A 522 -1.46 -23.00 3.41
N GLU A 523 -1.52 -22.32 2.27
CA GLU A 523 -2.72 -21.60 1.80
C GLU A 523 -3.47 -22.32 0.65
N TRP A 524 -2.84 -23.32 0.01
CA TRP A 524 -3.40 -24.12 -1.08
C TRP A 524 -4.01 -25.45 -0.59
N PRO A 525 -5.06 -25.98 -1.26
CA PRO A 525 -5.59 -27.31 -0.96
C PRO A 525 -4.53 -28.41 -1.10
N ASN A 526 -4.44 -29.28 -0.09
CA ASN A 526 -3.43 -30.34 0.01
C ASN A 526 -3.29 -31.19 -1.26
N ALA A 527 -4.39 -31.51 -1.94
CA ALA A 527 -4.38 -32.29 -3.18
C ALA A 527 -3.67 -31.55 -4.32
N LEU A 528 -4.02 -30.27 -4.56
CA LEU A 528 -3.40 -29.42 -5.59
C LEU A 528 -1.93 -29.15 -5.27
N SER A 529 -1.63 -28.81 -4.00
CA SER A 529 -0.27 -28.60 -3.48
C SER A 529 0.62 -29.82 -3.68
N THR A 530 0.18 -31.00 -3.23
CA THR A 530 0.93 -32.25 -3.35
C THR A 530 1.18 -32.62 -4.80
N TYR A 531 0.20 -32.36 -5.69
CA TYR A 531 0.36 -32.65 -7.10
C TYR A 531 1.39 -31.72 -7.76
N ILE A 532 1.19 -30.40 -7.67
CA ILE A 532 2.02 -29.39 -8.35
C ILE A 532 3.48 -29.35 -7.85
N LYS A 533 3.76 -29.81 -6.62
CA LYS A 533 5.13 -29.98 -6.10
C LYS A 533 5.92 -31.14 -6.72
N ASN A 534 5.25 -32.17 -7.22
CA ASN A 534 5.88 -33.47 -7.55
C ASN A 534 5.76 -33.87 -9.04
N HIS A 535 5.24 -32.99 -9.89
CA HIS A 535 4.88 -33.27 -11.29
C HIS A 535 5.36 -32.18 -12.25
N THR A 536 5.38 -32.46 -13.54
CA THR A 536 5.64 -31.49 -14.62
C THR A 536 4.36 -30.76 -15.06
N ILE A 537 4.52 -29.68 -15.83
CA ILE A 537 3.40 -29.01 -16.50
C ILE A 537 2.68 -29.98 -17.45
N GLY A 538 3.42 -30.86 -18.14
CA GLY A 538 2.87 -31.92 -18.99
C GLY A 538 1.97 -32.89 -18.22
N ASP A 539 2.38 -33.31 -17.02
CA ASP A 539 1.57 -34.17 -16.15
C ASP A 539 0.27 -33.48 -15.69
N VAL A 540 0.34 -32.18 -15.31
CA VAL A 540 -0.85 -31.36 -14.99
C VAL A 540 -1.85 -31.33 -16.14
N ILE A 541 -1.39 -31.24 -17.38
CA ILE A 541 -2.24 -31.26 -18.57
C ILE A 541 -2.81 -32.66 -18.80
N ASN A 542 -1.98 -33.71 -18.73
CA ASN A 542 -2.38 -35.11 -18.92
C ASN A 542 -3.38 -35.61 -17.85
N GLN A 543 -3.28 -35.08 -16.63
CA GLN A 543 -4.21 -35.36 -15.53
C GLN A 543 -5.57 -34.66 -15.71
N SER A 544 -5.63 -33.59 -16.51
CA SER A 544 -6.85 -32.82 -16.76
C SER A 544 -7.79 -33.56 -17.75
N PRO A 545 -9.11 -33.68 -17.47
CA PRO A 545 -10.06 -34.40 -18.32
C PRO A 545 -10.48 -33.63 -19.59
N CYS A 546 -9.64 -32.69 -20.06
CA CYS A 546 -9.95 -31.68 -21.06
C CYS A 546 -9.03 -31.86 -22.29
N PRO A 547 -9.46 -32.59 -23.33
CA PRO A 547 -8.55 -33.11 -24.37
C PRO A 547 -7.86 -32.00 -25.17
N ASP A 548 -8.51 -30.85 -25.35
CA ASP A 548 -7.99 -29.74 -26.16
C ASP A 548 -6.94 -28.87 -25.47
N LEU A 549 -6.61 -29.11 -24.19
CA LEU A 549 -5.48 -28.45 -23.51
C LEU A 549 -4.11 -28.89 -24.07
N THR A 550 -4.05 -30.05 -24.74
CA THR A 550 -2.80 -30.71 -25.15
C THR A 550 -2.17 -30.17 -26.44
N LYS A 551 -2.96 -29.52 -27.31
CA LYS A 551 -2.68 -29.49 -28.75
C LYS A 551 -1.52 -28.60 -29.22
N ASP A 552 -1.10 -27.62 -28.42
CA ASP A 552 -0.26 -26.51 -28.90
C ASP A 552 0.92 -26.15 -27.96
N LEU A 553 1.15 -26.89 -26.88
CA LEU A 553 2.15 -26.52 -25.86
C LEU A 553 3.54 -27.12 -26.13
N PRO A 554 4.62 -26.30 -26.18
CA PRO A 554 5.99 -26.78 -26.44
C PRO A 554 6.52 -27.79 -25.41
N VAL A 555 7.48 -28.62 -25.84
CA VAL A 555 8.17 -29.60 -24.97
C VAL A 555 8.98 -28.86 -23.89
N GLU A 556 9.54 -27.71 -24.26
CA GLU A 556 10.30 -26.78 -23.42
C GLU A 556 9.46 -26.18 -22.29
N ILE A 557 8.13 -26.24 -22.38
CA ILE A 557 7.19 -25.80 -21.32
C ILE A 557 6.65 -27.02 -20.58
N THR A 558 6.16 -28.03 -21.29
CA THR A 558 5.56 -29.22 -20.66
C THR A 558 6.55 -30.03 -19.83
N SER A 559 7.86 -29.98 -20.11
CA SER A 559 8.91 -30.60 -19.28
C SER A 559 9.29 -29.82 -18.01
N GLN A 560 8.81 -28.59 -17.81
CA GLN A 560 9.12 -27.80 -16.61
C GLN A 560 8.35 -28.32 -15.39
N PRO A 561 8.87 -28.13 -14.16
CA PRO A 561 8.12 -28.43 -12.94
C PRO A 561 6.81 -27.65 -12.88
N ALA A 562 5.70 -28.30 -12.50
CA ALA A 562 4.38 -27.68 -12.41
C ALA A 562 4.33 -26.47 -11.46
N LEU A 563 5.25 -26.41 -10.47
CA LEU A 563 5.40 -25.28 -9.56
C LEU A 563 5.68 -23.94 -10.27
N VAL A 564 6.19 -23.96 -11.52
CA VAL A 564 6.32 -22.75 -12.35
C VAL A 564 4.96 -22.08 -12.59
N LEU A 565 3.88 -22.85 -12.76
CA LEU A 565 2.52 -22.30 -12.89
C LEU A 565 2.10 -21.51 -11.64
N ALA A 566 2.52 -21.95 -10.46
CA ALA A 566 2.29 -21.23 -9.21
C ALA A 566 3.11 -19.94 -9.14
N TYR A 567 4.40 -20.00 -9.50
CA TYR A 567 5.25 -18.82 -9.56
C TYR A 567 4.69 -17.77 -10.52
N ASP A 568 4.28 -18.17 -11.73
CA ASP A 568 3.75 -17.25 -12.72
C ASP A 568 2.40 -16.65 -12.33
N TYR A 569 1.50 -17.44 -11.74
CA TYR A 569 0.27 -16.91 -11.13
C TYR A 569 0.58 -15.82 -10.09
N TYR A 570 1.52 -16.07 -9.18
CA TYR A 570 1.87 -15.11 -8.15
C TYR A 570 2.71 -13.92 -8.67
N LYS A 571 3.45 -14.05 -9.79
CA LYS A 571 4.08 -12.90 -10.46
C LYS A 571 3.03 -12.00 -11.12
N LEU A 572 2.08 -12.58 -11.87
CA LEU A 572 0.95 -11.84 -12.47
C LEU A 572 0.14 -11.12 -11.39
N ARG A 573 -0.36 -11.85 -10.38
CA ARG A 573 -1.12 -11.32 -9.23
C ARG A 573 -0.41 -10.18 -8.49
N ASN A 574 0.93 -10.17 -8.48
CA ASN A 574 1.70 -9.17 -7.72
C ASN A 574 2.08 -7.92 -8.53
N ALA A 575 2.05 -7.98 -9.86
CA ALA A 575 2.72 -6.98 -10.69
C ALA A 575 1.96 -6.58 -11.96
N GLY A 576 0.83 -7.21 -12.30
CA GLY A 576 0.05 -6.91 -13.51
C GLY A 576 0.93 -6.94 -14.78
N ALA A 577 0.90 -5.88 -15.58
CA ALA A 577 1.76 -5.71 -16.76
C ALA A 577 3.27 -5.70 -16.48
N PHE A 578 3.70 -5.49 -15.24
CA PHE A 578 5.12 -5.51 -14.90
C PHE A 578 5.67 -6.93 -14.66
N ALA A 579 4.82 -7.96 -14.67
CA ALA A 579 5.19 -9.36 -14.45
C ALA A 579 5.91 -9.99 -15.66
N ASP A 580 7.22 -10.24 -15.55
CA ASP A 580 7.96 -11.02 -16.55
C ASP A 580 7.78 -12.54 -16.30
N ILE A 581 6.88 -13.17 -17.06
CA ILE A 581 6.75 -14.64 -17.10
C ILE A 581 7.33 -15.23 -18.39
N SER A 582 8.37 -14.60 -18.94
CA SER A 582 9.18 -15.05 -20.08
C SER A 582 8.38 -15.41 -21.34
N GLY A 583 7.31 -14.68 -21.63
CA GLY A 583 6.43 -14.93 -22.77
C GLY A 583 5.36 -16.01 -22.54
N ARG A 584 5.22 -16.53 -21.31
CA ARG A 584 4.25 -17.60 -21.01
C ARG A 584 2.80 -17.16 -20.94
N GLU A 585 2.53 -15.86 -20.83
CA GLU A 585 1.18 -15.25 -20.87
C GLU A 585 0.41 -15.70 -22.12
N LYS A 586 1.07 -15.78 -23.28
CA LYS A 586 0.46 -16.19 -24.55
C LYS A 586 -0.06 -17.62 -24.53
N TRP A 587 0.60 -18.52 -23.81
CA TRP A 587 0.16 -19.91 -23.66
C TRP A 587 -0.98 -20.04 -22.65
N TYR A 588 -1.01 -19.21 -21.61
CA TYR A 588 -2.11 -19.19 -20.65
C TYR A 588 -3.38 -18.57 -21.25
N ILE A 589 -3.25 -17.49 -22.03
CA ILE A 589 -4.34 -16.90 -22.81
C ILE A 589 -4.86 -17.89 -23.88
N SER A 590 -4.00 -18.51 -24.68
CA SER A 590 -4.45 -19.34 -25.82
C SER A 590 -4.79 -20.79 -25.46
N GLY A 591 -4.05 -21.39 -24.53
CA GLY A 591 -4.14 -22.81 -24.15
C GLY A 591 -5.11 -23.10 -23.01
N PHE A 592 -5.35 -22.16 -22.10
CA PHE A 592 -6.25 -22.34 -20.95
C PHE A 592 -7.56 -21.53 -21.05
N ASN A 593 -7.96 -21.15 -22.26
CA ASN A 593 -9.20 -20.40 -22.48
C ASN A 593 -10.48 -21.23 -22.21
N GLU A 594 -11.58 -20.53 -21.95
CA GLU A 594 -12.87 -21.13 -21.59
C GLU A 594 -13.36 -22.19 -22.58
N ASN A 595 -13.13 -22.05 -23.89
CA ASN A 595 -13.58 -23.06 -24.87
C ASN A 595 -12.81 -24.39 -24.73
N ARG A 596 -11.51 -24.34 -24.35
CA ARG A 596 -10.72 -25.55 -24.06
C ARG A 596 -11.04 -26.13 -22.68
N LEU A 597 -11.44 -25.29 -21.72
CA LEU A 597 -11.84 -25.68 -20.35
C LEU A 597 -13.32 -26.06 -20.20
N THR A 598 -14.16 -25.83 -21.22
CA THR A 598 -15.56 -26.31 -21.26
C THR A 598 -15.71 -27.61 -22.04
N GLY A 599 -14.75 -27.96 -22.92
CA GLY A 599 -14.67 -29.25 -23.62
C GLY A 599 -14.28 -30.44 -22.74
N CYS A 600 -14.23 -30.29 -21.41
CA CYS A 600 -13.85 -31.35 -20.48
C CYS A 600 -14.88 -32.47 -20.41
N SER A 601 -14.41 -33.72 -20.37
CA SER A 601 -15.28 -34.90 -20.25
C SER A 601 -15.97 -34.91 -18.88
N LEU A 602 -17.30 -34.73 -18.87
CA LEU A 602 -18.11 -34.77 -17.66
C LEU A 602 -18.58 -36.21 -17.34
N PRO A 603 -18.69 -36.58 -16.04
CA PRO A 603 -18.33 -35.79 -14.86
C PRO A 603 -16.82 -35.73 -14.63
N ILE A 604 -16.32 -34.59 -14.13
CA ILE A 604 -14.93 -34.47 -13.64
C ILE A 604 -14.73 -35.49 -12.51
N ALA A 605 -13.80 -36.43 -12.70
CA ALA A 605 -13.82 -37.71 -12.01
C ALA A 605 -13.30 -37.68 -10.56
N ASN A 606 -12.58 -36.63 -10.15
CA ASN A 606 -12.10 -36.44 -8.78
C ASN A 606 -11.83 -34.96 -8.44
N ASP A 607 -11.63 -34.65 -7.16
CA ASP A 607 -11.39 -33.29 -6.67
C ASP A 607 -10.10 -32.67 -7.19
N LEU A 608 -9.02 -33.45 -7.36
CA LEU A 608 -7.77 -32.96 -7.93
C LEU A 608 -7.99 -32.39 -9.34
N GLN A 609 -8.76 -33.09 -10.19
CA GLN A 609 -9.09 -32.59 -11.52
C GLN A 609 -9.91 -31.30 -11.48
N ARG A 610 -10.86 -31.16 -10.54
CA ARG A 610 -11.59 -29.89 -10.35
C ARG A 610 -10.65 -28.74 -9.98
N LEU A 611 -9.73 -28.99 -9.04
CA LEU A 611 -8.76 -28.00 -8.57
C LEU A 611 -7.75 -27.61 -9.66
N LEU A 612 -7.29 -28.58 -10.47
CA LEU A 612 -6.40 -28.30 -11.62
C LEU A 612 -7.12 -27.44 -12.68
N ILE A 613 -8.34 -27.81 -13.10
CA ILE A 613 -9.13 -27.01 -14.06
C ILE A 613 -9.34 -25.58 -13.55
N GLY A 614 -9.77 -25.43 -12.30
CA GLY A 614 -10.00 -24.11 -11.72
C GLY A 614 -8.72 -23.28 -11.62
N PHE A 615 -7.58 -23.89 -11.25
CA PHE A 615 -6.30 -23.19 -11.17
C PHE A 615 -5.77 -22.78 -12.55
N LEU A 616 -5.91 -23.63 -13.58
CA LEU A 616 -5.56 -23.27 -14.96
C LEU A 616 -6.47 -22.14 -15.49
N SER A 617 -7.76 -22.15 -15.13
CA SER A 617 -8.70 -21.05 -15.40
C SER A 617 -8.32 -19.75 -14.67
N LEU A 618 -7.81 -19.83 -13.44
CA LEU A 618 -7.35 -18.66 -12.69
C LEU A 618 -6.08 -18.07 -13.31
N LEU A 619 -5.14 -18.92 -13.74
CA LEU A 619 -3.92 -18.52 -14.44
C LEU A 619 -4.23 -17.93 -15.84
N HIS A 620 -5.26 -18.43 -16.52
CA HIS A 620 -5.80 -17.81 -17.73
C HIS A 620 -6.32 -16.39 -17.45
N ASN A 621 -7.16 -16.23 -16.42
CA ASN A 621 -7.76 -14.95 -16.06
C ASN A 621 -6.69 -13.92 -15.64
N ALA A 622 -5.74 -14.30 -14.79
CA ALA A 622 -4.62 -13.45 -14.39
C ALA A 622 -3.66 -13.10 -15.56
N ALA A 623 -3.63 -13.89 -16.63
CA ALA A 623 -2.87 -13.57 -17.84
C ALA A 623 -3.66 -12.71 -18.85
N LEU A 624 -4.99 -12.65 -18.74
CA LEU A 624 -5.84 -11.73 -19.49
C LEU A 624 -5.96 -10.36 -18.82
N ALA A 625 -6.08 -10.36 -17.49
CA ALA A 625 -6.26 -9.18 -16.65
C ALA A 625 -4.92 -8.46 -16.41
N ILE A 626 -4.29 -8.04 -17.50
CA ILE A 626 -3.03 -7.31 -17.46
C ILE A 626 -3.36 -5.82 -17.30
N ASP A 627 -3.10 -5.29 -16.10
CA ASP A 627 -3.15 -3.87 -15.77
C ASP A 627 -2.47 -2.99 -16.82
N ARG A 628 -2.88 -1.71 -16.88
CA ARG A 628 -2.07 -0.71 -17.59
C ARG A 628 -0.95 -0.22 -16.69
N THR A 629 0.26 -0.06 -17.22
CA THR A 629 1.38 0.57 -16.52
C THR A 629 1.23 2.09 -16.37
N GLU A 630 0.29 2.68 -17.11
CA GLU A 630 -0.09 4.10 -17.06
C GLU A 630 -1.63 4.24 -17.08
N VAL A 631 -2.17 5.14 -16.27
CA VAL A 631 -3.61 5.39 -16.14
C VAL A 631 -3.90 6.89 -16.24
N THR A 632 -4.89 7.29 -17.05
CA THR A 632 -5.43 8.66 -17.04
C THR A 632 -6.76 8.70 -16.28
N VAL A 633 -6.76 9.33 -15.11
CA VAL A 633 -7.95 9.50 -14.24
C VAL A 633 -8.56 10.88 -14.48
N LYS A 634 -9.90 10.98 -14.45
CA LYS A 634 -10.62 12.20 -14.87
C LYS A 634 -11.37 12.89 -13.74
N GLY A 635 -11.35 14.23 -13.76
CA GLY A 635 -11.99 15.07 -12.74
C GLY A 635 -11.23 15.09 -11.41
N VAL A 636 -9.92 14.79 -11.44
CA VAL A 636 -9.00 14.84 -10.30
C VAL A 636 -8.60 16.27 -10.05
#